data_AF-A0A7C2G8K7-F1
#
_entry.id   AF-A0A7C2G8K7-F1
#
_cell.length_a   1.000
_cell.length_b   1.000
_cell.length_c   1.000
_cell.angle_alpha   90.00
_cell.angle_beta   90.00
_cell.angle_gamma   90.00
#
_symmetry.space_group_name_H-M   'P 1'
#
loop_
_entity.id
_entity.type
_entity.pdbx_description
1 polymer ?
#
loop_
_entity_poly.entity_id
_entity_poly.type
_entity_poly.pdbx_seq_one_letter_code
_entity_poly.pdbx_strand_id
1 'polypeptide(L)'
;MFHCEPLIRWGAGLGRRRPRRHPKLGRTLLTALVLGAATWALLTKPSDGSPLLSVTCTVSSGVTISGTTITGTNGNDNIDCSASTADLTINGGGGSDTIRGGSGNDVINGEGGNDNLYGNGGNDTISGGSGNDDIWGGNGDDTIYGEGGNDNIRGEGGNDTIFGGSDNDRIDGGEGNDILHGEGGQDDIDGGNGNDCLTGGDGQDRLNGQGGNDQLSGGNGGDTLRGGDGDDHLKGGQGDDELFGGSGADTFDSGDQASERKDFDASEGDSVGTAIIPCEGGGVCGNGTIESGEQCDDRNTNDDDGCSSSCQVEPGWSCSGQPSYCSPICGDGQVKGNEQCDLGSSNNGQLGFCCTSSCTFASNTTVCRPAAGECDLAETCTGFSAACPADQFKSSGTVCRDAAGPCDLAETCTGSSAACPADQFKSSGTVCRPAAGECDVAESCTGTNADCPPDGFKQNGTPCTDDGKSCSDDVCQNGSCTHPLKPAGTPCHPGDNCPANEACTGSSPDCPHPDEDGDGVRNACDFCPTTPTGSCANHLTLTAASFSLVSTSGQAAAVADESETAQVNNSGLLVTDFALNQVIVFLSKGDGTFQRFRTYTVGDGPLALGIGDFNGDGKTDWITANYLSNTLTVGLGNGDGTFGRLFHIFLISGVNPSSLAVADFNRDGRLDVAVANFGSDNVTILLGREEGRFAEVLNIPISGHGPSALAVTDLDLDGTLDLVVTNFLSNDVSLLLGNGQGWFAEVRRLQVREGPMAVTVADLNRDGRPDIAAASFAHDAISVLLSRPGSLTFARTDLSTGQGPMALVTGEFVPGTLSLATANFSSNNLSVIEVGEERSARNVRSVRTLANPTSLTVGDFNADGRVDIAVVGSPFAQLLTLLNAGDGTFVLKR
;
A
#
# COMPACT_ATOMS: atom_id res chain seq x y z
N MET A 1 -29.47 6.11 64.38
CA MET A 1 -29.38 6.22 65.85
C MET A 1 -29.23 4.81 66.42
N PHE A 2 -28.51 4.64 67.53
CA PHE A 2 -28.15 3.37 68.21
C PHE A 2 -27.06 2.47 67.59
N HIS A 3 -25.97 2.31 68.36
CA HIS A 3 -25.02 1.19 68.31
C HIS A 3 -25.51 0.01 69.18
N CYS A 4 -24.86 -1.17 69.11
CA CYS A 4 -23.90 -1.59 70.16
C CYS A 4 -23.21 -2.95 69.91
N GLU A 5 -21.96 -3.03 70.35
CA GLU A 5 -21.03 -4.18 70.41
C GLU A 5 -20.97 -4.72 71.89
N PRO A 6 -19.97 -5.47 72.40
CA PRO A 6 -19.10 -6.57 71.86
C PRO A 6 -19.03 -7.81 72.81
N LEU A 7 -18.12 -8.79 72.59
CA LEU A 7 -17.03 -9.17 73.55
C LEU A 7 -16.25 -10.50 73.25
N ILE A 8 -15.06 -10.36 72.68
CA ILE A 8 -13.72 -10.83 73.13
C ILE A 8 -13.57 -12.16 73.95
N ARG A 9 -12.70 -13.09 73.50
CA ARG A 9 -11.50 -13.56 74.25
C ARG A 9 -10.47 -14.38 73.43
N TRP A 10 -9.22 -14.38 73.90
CA TRP A 10 -8.01 -15.01 73.29
C TRP A 10 -7.36 -16.04 74.24
N GLY A 11 -6.47 -16.89 73.70
CA GLY A 11 -5.56 -17.78 74.44
C GLY A 11 -4.18 -17.88 73.75
N ALA A 12 -3.11 -18.20 74.48
CA ALA A 12 -1.72 -18.01 74.03
C ALA A 12 -0.81 -19.25 74.19
N GLY A 13 0.28 -19.31 73.42
CA GLY A 13 1.35 -20.32 73.52
C GLY A 13 2.61 -19.94 72.73
N LEU A 14 3.80 -20.29 73.23
CA LEU A 14 5.11 -19.89 72.68
C LEU A 14 5.96 -21.09 72.22
N GLY A 15 6.74 -20.93 71.15
CA GLY A 15 7.76 -21.90 70.71
C GLY A 15 8.71 -21.36 69.64
N ARG A 16 10.03 -21.52 69.82
CA ARG A 16 11.08 -21.05 68.88
C ARG A 16 11.68 -22.19 68.06
N ARG A 17 11.90 -21.99 66.74
CA ARG A 17 13.03 -22.54 65.96
C ARG A 17 13.15 -21.89 64.55
N ARG A 18 14.38 -21.83 64.02
CA ARG A 18 14.83 -21.45 62.67
C ARG A 18 16.16 -22.20 62.41
N PRO A 19 16.71 -22.31 61.17
CA PRO A 19 16.09 -22.19 59.85
C PRO A 19 16.43 -23.37 58.88
N ARG A 20 15.74 -23.48 57.75
CA ARG A 20 16.26 -24.04 56.47
C ARG A 20 15.68 -23.23 55.28
N ARG A 21 16.28 -23.35 54.09
CA ARG A 21 16.05 -22.50 52.89
C ARG A 21 15.18 -23.19 51.81
N HIS A 22 14.82 -22.40 50.78
CA HIS A 22 14.18 -22.77 49.49
C HIS A 22 12.64 -22.96 49.56
N PRO A 23 11.92 -22.68 48.45
CA PRO A 23 11.62 -21.29 48.05
C PRO A 23 10.12 -20.92 48.13
N LYS A 24 9.80 -19.67 47.75
CA LYS A 24 8.43 -19.11 47.82
C LYS A 24 7.49 -19.72 46.78
N LEU A 25 6.30 -20.13 47.22
CA LEU A 25 5.06 -19.99 46.46
C LEU A 25 4.22 -18.94 47.20
N GLY A 26 4.10 -17.75 46.62
CA GLY A 26 3.45 -16.61 47.26
C GLY A 26 1.93 -16.67 47.11
N ARG A 27 1.22 -17.02 48.18
CA ARG A 27 -0.20 -16.64 48.30
C ARG A 27 -0.28 -15.16 48.64
N THR A 28 -0.78 -14.35 47.71
CA THR A 28 -1.13 -12.95 47.98
C THR A 28 -2.33 -12.91 48.93
N LEU A 29 -2.19 -12.21 50.06
CA LEU A 29 -3.29 -11.95 50.98
C LEU A 29 -3.99 -10.65 50.57
N LEU A 30 -5.24 -10.73 50.15
CA LEU A 30 -6.08 -9.54 50.03
C LEU A 30 -6.34 -9.00 51.45
N THR A 31 -5.92 -7.76 51.72
CA THR A 31 -6.08 -7.12 53.03
C THR A 31 -6.65 -5.73 52.82
N ALA A 32 -7.98 -5.64 52.73
CA ALA A 32 -8.67 -4.37 52.59
C ALA A 32 -8.55 -3.54 53.88
N LEU A 33 -8.13 -2.28 53.76
CA LEU A 33 -8.13 -1.30 54.84
C LEU A 33 -9.10 -0.18 54.44
N VAL A 34 -10.17 0.00 55.20
CA VAL A 34 -11.21 0.98 54.86
C VAL A 34 -10.87 2.34 55.46
N LEU A 35 -10.38 3.25 54.62
CA LEU A 35 -10.47 4.70 54.75
C LEU A 35 -10.86 5.25 53.36
N GLY A 36 -11.37 6.48 53.29
CA GLY A 36 -11.96 7.06 52.07
C GLY A 36 -10.95 7.42 50.97
N ALA A 37 -11.49 7.73 49.79
CA ALA A 37 -10.83 7.77 48.47
C ALA A 37 -10.43 6.37 47.94
N ALA A 38 -10.90 6.03 46.73
CA ALA A 38 -10.77 4.70 46.15
C ALA A 38 -9.64 4.64 45.11
N THR A 39 -8.39 4.52 45.57
CA THR A 39 -7.21 4.43 44.69
C THR A 39 -7.12 3.04 44.04
N TRP A 40 -7.43 2.94 42.74
CA TRP A 40 -7.40 1.66 41.98
C TRP A 40 -6.09 1.49 41.20
N ALA A 41 -5.07 0.88 41.83
CA ALA A 41 -3.80 0.57 41.17
C ALA A 41 -3.77 -0.84 40.55
N LEU A 42 -3.94 -0.95 39.22
CA LEU A 42 -3.98 -2.22 38.48
C LEU A 42 -2.58 -2.82 38.21
N LEU A 43 -1.91 -3.29 39.26
CA LEU A 43 -0.53 -3.80 39.21
C LEU A 43 -0.40 -5.25 38.69
N THR A 44 -0.59 -5.48 37.39
CA THR A 44 -0.20 -6.73 36.70
C THR A 44 1.15 -6.61 36.01
N LYS A 45 2.23 -7.10 36.64
CA LYS A 45 3.57 -7.10 36.01
C LYS A 45 3.65 -8.02 34.78
N PRO A 46 4.07 -7.52 33.60
CA PRO A 46 4.53 -8.37 32.51
C PRO A 46 5.86 -9.07 32.88
N SER A 47 6.19 -10.14 32.15
CA SER A 47 7.34 -11.02 32.45
C SER A 47 8.62 -10.68 31.67
N ASP A 48 8.53 -9.80 30.69
CA ASP A 48 9.60 -9.36 29.79
C ASP A 48 10.50 -8.26 30.38
N GLY A 49 9.95 -7.39 31.24
CA GLY A 49 10.69 -6.27 31.84
C GLY A 49 10.44 -4.91 31.17
N SER A 50 9.43 -4.81 30.31
CA SER A 50 8.86 -3.52 29.87
C SER A 50 8.45 -2.63 31.07
N PRO A 51 8.50 -1.29 30.92
CA PRO A 51 7.92 -0.39 31.90
C PRO A 51 6.41 -0.64 31.99
N LEU A 52 5.86 -0.51 33.20
CA LEU A 52 4.41 -0.54 33.39
C LEU A 52 3.85 0.82 33.01
N LEU A 53 2.98 0.84 31.99
CA LEU A 53 2.04 1.94 31.79
C LEU A 53 1.17 2.04 33.06
N SER A 54 1.27 3.16 33.78
CA SER A 54 0.64 3.31 35.10
C SER A 54 -0.40 4.42 35.13
N VAL A 55 -1.55 4.17 34.50
CA VAL A 55 -2.77 4.98 34.65
C VAL A 55 -3.05 5.16 36.15
N THR A 56 -2.96 6.40 36.63
CA THR A 56 -2.97 6.74 38.07
C THR A 56 -3.94 7.87 38.33
N CYS A 57 -5.23 7.54 38.36
CA CYS A 57 -6.32 8.49 38.56
C CYS A 57 -6.92 8.46 39.97
N THR A 58 -7.39 9.61 40.43
CA THR A 58 -8.27 9.78 41.60
C THR A 58 -9.65 10.22 41.11
N VAL A 59 -10.66 9.37 41.31
CA VAL A 59 -11.99 9.57 40.72
C VAL A 59 -13.13 9.63 41.75
N SER A 60 -14.22 10.29 41.36
CA SER A 60 -15.48 10.37 42.13
C SER A 60 -16.24 9.04 42.24
N SER A 61 -17.31 9.04 43.04
CA SER A 61 -18.03 7.83 43.49
C SER A 61 -19.09 7.33 42.49
N GLY A 62 -18.66 6.97 41.29
CA GLY A 62 -19.52 6.39 40.25
C GLY A 62 -18.74 6.10 38.97
N VAL A 63 -17.76 6.95 38.69
CA VAL A 63 -16.75 6.82 37.63
C VAL A 63 -16.21 5.39 37.51
N THR A 64 -16.16 4.89 36.28
CA THR A 64 -15.59 3.60 35.91
C THR A 64 -14.25 3.78 35.20
N ILE A 65 -13.27 2.92 35.48
CA ILE A 65 -11.96 2.90 34.82
C ILE A 65 -11.75 1.53 34.18
N SER A 66 -11.43 1.48 32.89
CA SER A 66 -11.26 0.25 32.11
C SER A 66 -10.08 0.34 31.15
N GLY A 67 -8.86 0.16 31.69
CA GLY A 67 -7.62 0.34 30.94
C GLY A 67 -7.17 1.79 31.00
N THR A 68 -7.02 2.44 29.84
CA THR A 68 -6.80 3.88 29.69
C THR A 68 -8.11 4.67 29.56
N THR A 69 -9.25 4.00 29.35
CA THR A 69 -10.57 4.65 29.31
C THR A 69 -11.12 4.89 30.71
N ILE A 70 -11.60 6.11 30.97
CA ILE A 70 -12.32 6.54 32.17
C ILE A 70 -13.68 7.11 31.72
N THR A 71 -14.75 6.76 32.44
CA THR A 71 -16.10 7.21 32.14
C THR A 71 -16.79 7.62 33.43
N GLY A 72 -17.23 8.88 33.53
CA GLY A 72 -17.97 9.43 34.66
C GLY A 72 -19.44 9.01 34.68
N THR A 73 -20.32 9.92 35.07
CA THR A 73 -21.74 9.65 35.33
C THR A 73 -22.64 10.79 34.85
N ASN A 74 -23.88 10.84 35.31
CA ASN A 74 -24.83 11.93 35.04
C ASN A 74 -24.95 12.89 36.23
N GLY A 75 -23.84 13.17 36.93
CA GLY A 75 -23.76 14.33 37.81
C GLY A 75 -22.38 14.56 38.46
N ASN A 76 -21.76 15.70 38.15
CA ASN A 76 -20.66 16.35 38.90
C ASN A 76 -19.58 15.38 39.44
N ASP A 77 -18.83 14.77 38.53
CA ASP A 77 -17.67 13.95 38.82
C ASP A 77 -16.36 14.77 38.86
N ASN A 78 -15.35 14.21 39.53
CA ASN A 78 -14.00 14.78 39.65
C ASN A 78 -13.03 13.67 39.23
N ILE A 79 -12.38 13.83 38.09
CA ILE A 79 -11.49 12.85 37.46
C ILE A 79 -10.09 13.46 37.40
N ASP A 80 -9.29 13.23 38.43
CA ASP A 80 -7.91 13.72 38.51
C ASP A 80 -6.93 12.63 38.09
N CYS A 81 -6.55 12.59 36.81
CA CYS A 81 -5.53 11.70 36.28
C CYS A 81 -4.15 12.37 36.14
N SER A 82 -3.92 13.56 36.72
CA SER A 82 -2.68 14.37 36.61
C SER A 82 -1.35 13.71 37.01
N ALA A 83 -1.38 12.47 37.51
CA ALA A 83 -0.21 11.61 37.74
C ALA A 83 -0.01 10.52 36.66
N SER A 84 -0.79 10.56 35.57
CA SER A 84 -0.67 9.70 34.38
C SER A 84 0.42 10.21 33.45
N THR A 85 1.00 9.29 32.68
CA THR A 85 2.03 9.52 31.66
C THR A 85 1.71 8.62 30.44
N ALA A 86 0.43 8.52 30.12
CA ALA A 86 -0.14 7.44 29.33
C ALA A 86 -1.48 7.87 28.77
N ASP A 87 -1.53 7.93 27.44
CA ASP A 87 -2.66 8.32 26.58
C ASP A 87 -4.01 7.76 27.10
N LEU A 88 -4.89 8.64 27.53
CA LEU A 88 -6.19 8.36 28.14
C LEU A 88 -7.35 8.63 27.19
N THR A 89 -8.52 8.12 27.55
CA THR A 89 -9.79 8.56 26.99
C THR A 89 -10.73 8.81 28.16
N ILE A 90 -11.08 10.07 28.42
CA ILE A 90 -11.88 10.48 29.55
C ILE A 90 -13.19 11.08 29.06
N ASN A 91 -14.30 10.51 29.53
CA ASN A 91 -15.64 11.08 29.37
C ASN A 91 -16.14 11.51 30.76
N GLY A 92 -16.54 12.78 30.91
CA GLY A 92 -17.24 13.28 32.10
C GLY A 92 -18.67 12.73 32.12
N GLY A 93 -19.53 13.31 31.29
CA GLY A 93 -20.88 12.80 31.01
C GLY A 93 -21.93 13.89 31.16
N GLY A 94 -22.66 13.89 32.27
CA GLY A 94 -23.70 14.89 32.52
C GLY A 94 -23.51 15.65 33.82
N GLY A 95 -23.54 16.97 33.77
CA GLY A 95 -23.37 17.85 34.92
C GLY A 95 -21.94 18.38 35.06
N SER A 96 -21.76 19.40 35.89
CA SER A 96 -20.53 20.22 35.94
C SER A 96 -19.34 19.46 36.52
N ASP A 97 -18.45 18.99 35.67
CA ASP A 97 -17.38 18.07 35.99
C ASP A 97 -16.01 18.77 36.16
N THR A 98 -14.99 18.02 36.61
CA THR A 98 -13.61 18.51 36.68
C THR A 98 -12.65 17.39 36.29
N ILE A 99 -11.97 17.56 35.16
CA ILE A 99 -11.19 16.50 34.50
C ILE A 99 -9.76 16.95 34.28
N ARG A 100 -8.78 16.10 34.62
CA ARG A 100 -7.35 16.32 34.33
C ARG A 100 -6.79 15.09 33.63
N GLY A 101 -6.27 15.25 32.42
CA GLY A 101 -5.58 14.25 31.62
C GLY A 101 -4.30 13.76 32.29
N GLY A 102 -3.14 14.37 31.98
CA GLY A 102 -1.89 13.91 32.56
C GLY A 102 -0.62 14.53 32.01
N SER A 103 0.07 13.75 31.16
CA SER A 103 1.35 14.06 30.51
C SER A 103 1.60 13.08 29.35
N GLY A 104 0.53 12.73 28.65
CA GLY A 104 0.46 11.85 27.48
C GLY A 104 -0.71 12.34 26.62
N ASN A 105 -0.87 11.84 25.40
CA ASN A 105 -1.81 12.42 24.45
C ASN A 105 -3.23 11.96 24.77
N ASP A 106 -3.97 12.76 25.53
CA ASP A 106 -5.22 12.39 26.17
C ASP A 106 -6.44 12.93 25.38
N VAL A 107 -7.46 12.09 25.22
CA VAL A 107 -8.76 12.51 24.67
C VAL A 107 -9.72 12.79 25.83
N ILE A 108 -10.24 14.01 25.93
CA ILE A 108 -11.10 14.48 27.02
C ILE A 108 -12.43 14.99 26.44
N ASN A 109 -13.56 14.51 26.96
CA ASN A 109 -14.90 14.97 26.60
C ASN A 109 -15.65 15.34 27.88
N GLY A 110 -16.13 16.58 28.03
CA GLY A 110 -17.07 16.96 29.09
C GLY A 110 -18.45 16.33 28.88
N GLU A 111 -18.90 16.31 27.61
CA GLU A 111 -20.22 15.92 27.09
C GLU A 111 -21.35 16.92 27.40
N GLY A 112 -21.56 17.35 28.65
CA GLY A 112 -22.61 18.34 28.93
C GLY A 112 -22.78 18.76 30.38
N GLY A 113 -22.22 19.92 30.73
CA GLY A 113 -22.18 20.43 32.09
C GLY A 113 -21.90 21.94 32.20
N ASN A 114 -20.82 22.25 32.92
CA ASN A 114 -20.20 23.56 33.12
C ASN A 114 -18.80 23.25 33.63
N ASP A 115 -17.98 22.73 32.73
CA ASP A 115 -16.92 21.79 33.08
C ASP A 115 -15.57 22.49 33.26
N ASN A 116 -14.62 21.79 33.86
CA ASN A 116 -13.28 22.31 34.16
C ASN A 116 -12.25 21.29 33.65
N LEU A 117 -11.85 21.44 32.39
CA LEU A 117 -11.11 20.46 31.61
C LEU A 117 -9.64 20.86 31.47
N TYR A 118 -8.70 19.95 31.74
CA TYR A 118 -7.27 20.20 31.66
C TYR A 118 -6.55 19.03 30.98
N GLY A 119 -5.97 19.23 29.80
CA GLY A 119 -5.05 18.26 29.19
C GLY A 119 -3.76 18.11 30.00
N ASN A 120 -3.17 19.27 30.34
CA ASN A 120 -1.91 19.55 31.03
C ASN A 120 -0.64 19.29 30.18
N GLY A 121 -0.72 18.58 29.05
CA GLY A 121 0.37 18.45 28.08
C GLY A 121 0.70 17.01 27.64
N GLY A 122 1.45 16.91 26.56
CA GLY A 122 1.09 15.97 25.50
C GLY A 122 0.36 16.75 24.40
N ASN A 123 0.05 16.12 23.26
CA ASN A 123 -0.85 16.71 22.27
C ASN A 123 -2.24 16.13 22.51
N ASP A 124 -3.08 16.89 23.18
CA ASP A 124 -4.37 16.49 23.72
C ASP A 124 -5.52 16.82 22.75
N THR A 125 -6.65 16.16 22.91
CA THR A 125 -7.89 16.47 22.16
C THR A 125 -9.04 16.65 23.13
N ILE A 126 -9.57 17.87 23.22
CA ILE A 126 -10.52 18.27 24.27
C ILE A 126 -11.82 18.77 23.65
N SER A 127 -12.95 18.20 24.06
CA SER A 127 -14.31 18.71 23.82
C SER A 127 -14.95 19.11 25.14
N GLY A 128 -15.46 20.34 25.23
CA GLY A 128 -16.38 20.78 26.28
C GLY A 128 -17.73 20.07 26.13
N GLY A 129 -18.52 20.55 25.17
CA GLY A 129 -19.81 19.97 24.78
C GLY A 129 -20.92 21.02 24.93
N SER A 130 -21.99 20.69 25.66
CA SER A 130 -23.06 21.67 25.95
C SER A 130 -22.92 22.24 27.37
N GLY A 131 -22.49 23.49 27.51
CA GLY A 131 -22.16 24.03 28.82
C GLY A 131 -21.78 25.51 28.84
N ASN A 132 -21.00 25.89 29.83
CA ASN A 132 -20.16 27.09 29.84
C ASN A 132 -18.93 26.60 30.58
N ASP A 133 -17.90 26.27 29.82
CA ASP A 133 -16.81 25.41 30.25
C ASP A 133 -15.50 26.20 30.34
N ASP A 134 -14.69 25.88 31.35
CA ASP A 134 -13.33 26.40 31.47
C ASP A 134 -12.36 25.32 30.98
N ILE A 135 -11.67 25.56 29.86
CA ILE A 135 -10.83 24.58 29.17
C ILE A 135 -9.38 25.05 29.11
N TRP A 136 -8.46 24.14 29.41
CA TRP A 136 -7.02 24.31 29.28
C TRP A 136 -6.43 23.11 28.51
N GLY A 137 -5.74 23.38 27.41
CA GLY A 137 -4.84 22.42 26.75
C GLY A 137 -3.63 22.11 27.64
N GLY A 138 -2.48 22.73 27.35
CA GLY A 138 -1.39 22.83 28.30
C GLY A 138 -0.02 23.02 27.65
N ASN A 139 0.61 21.92 27.22
CA ASN A 139 2.02 21.88 26.82
C ASN A 139 2.21 20.80 25.72
N GLY A 140 1.98 21.22 24.48
CA GLY A 140 1.97 20.40 23.26
C GLY A 140 1.00 21.00 22.25
N ASP A 141 1.03 20.54 20.99
CA ASP A 141 0.15 21.08 19.95
C ASP A 141 -1.26 20.43 20.08
N ASP A 142 -2.17 21.12 20.77
CA ASP A 142 -3.47 20.62 21.23
C ASP A 142 -4.59 20.91 20.23
N THR A 143 -5.70 20.15 20.33
CA THR A 143 -6.92 20.40 19.54
C THR A 143 -8.14 20.52 20.47
N ILE A 144 -8.79 21.69 20.48
CA ILE A 144 -9.82 22.03 21.45
C ILE A 144 -11.12 22.48 20.77
N TYR A 145 -12.25 22.01 21.27
CA TYR A 145 -13.61 22.39 20.88
C TYR A 145 -14.40 22.79 22.13
N GLY A 146 -14.97 24.00 22.18
CA GLY A 146 -15.99 24.37 23.18
C GLY A 146 -17.34 23.69 22.87
N GLU A 147 -17.73 23.78 21.59
CA GLU A 147 -18.99 23.36 20.96
C GLU A 147 -20.19 24.29 21.22
N GLY A 148 -20.63 24.51 22.47
CA GLY A 148 -21.91 25.19 22.70
C GLY A 148 -22.11 25.83 24.06
N GLY A 149 -21.75 27.11 24.15
CA GLY A 149 -21.98 27.94 25.33
C GLY A 149 -21.28 29.31 25.36
N ASN A 150 -20.68 29.63 26.51
CA ASN A 150 -19.83 30.80 26.66
C ASN A 150 -18.60 30.34 27.44
N ASP A 151 -17.60 29.89 26.71
CA ASP A 151 -16.50 29.11 27.23
C ASP A 151 -15.25 29.99 27.47
N ASN A 152 -14.36 29.53 28.34
CA ASN A 152 -13.06 30.15 28.58
C ASN A 152 -11.97 29.15 28.18
N ILE A 153 -11.56 29.19 26.93
CA ILE A 153 -10.61 28.23 26.35
C ILE A 153 -9.18 28.81 26.37
N ARG A 154 -8.20 27.94 26.65
CA ARG A 154 -6.77 28.25 26.57
C ARG A 154 -5.99 27.11 25.91
N GLY A 155 -5.09 27.43 24.99
CA GLY A 155 -4.06 26.49 24.53
C GLY A 155 -2.92 26.35 25.54
N GLU A 156 -2.43 27.50 26.02
CA GLU A 156 -1.25 27.73 26.89
C GLU A 156 0.12 27.64 26.20
N GLY A 157 0.42 26.64 25.36
CA GLY A 157 1.74 26.54 24.75
C GLY A 157 1.98 25.30 23.87
N GLY A 158 2.01 25.53 22.56
CA GLY A 158 1.91 24.52 21.52
C GLY A 158 1.88 25.17 20.14
N ASN A 159 1.23 24.54 19.16
CA ASN A 159 0.72 25.22 17.97
C ASN A 159 -0.75 24.79 17.88
N ASP A 160 -1.59 25.48 18.64
CA ASP A 160 -2.86 24.95 19.09
C ASP A 160 -3.97 25.22 18.07
N THR A 161 -4.91 24.28 17.93
CA THR A 161 -6.08 24.43 17.05
C THR A 161 -7.35 24.49 17.90
N ILE A 162 -7.99 25.65 17.96
CA ILE A 162 -9.10 25.93 18.89
C ILE A 162 -10.34 26.41 18.14
N PHE A 163 -11.46 25.75 18.42
CA PHE A 163 -12.80 26.15 17.99
C PHE A 163 -13.63 26.49 19.24
N GLY A 164 -14.20 27.69 19.29
CA GLY A 164 -15.23 28.07 20.27
C GLY A 164 -16.52 27.31 19.98
N GLY A 165 -17.34 27.85 19.07
CA GLY A 165 -18.46 27.15 18.46
C GLY A 165 -19.70 28.01 18.35
N SER A 166 -20.59 27.94 19.35
CA SER A 166 -21.86 28.67 19.33
C SER A 166 -22.24 29.28 20.67
N ASP A 167 -22.81 30.50 20.60
CA ASP A 167 -22.86 31.50 21.68
C ASP A 167 -21.45 32.11 21.96
N ASN A 168 -21.33 33.12 22.84
CA ASN A 168 -20.16 34.01 22.90
C ASN A 168 -18.96 33.48 23.73
N ASP A 169 -17.79 33.32 23.13
CA ASP A 169 -16.63 32.68 23.75
C ASP A 169 -15.44 33.60 24.10
N ARG A 170 -14.55 33.10 24.95
CA ARG A 170 -13.21 33.65 25.17
C ARG A 170 -12.14 32.62 24.80
N ILE A 171 -11.23 33.00 23.90
CA ILE A 171 -10.12 32.17 23.43
C ILE A 171 -8.78 32.90 23.69
N ASP A 172 -7.75 32.16 24.09
CA ASP A 172 -6.44 32.64 24.54
C ASP A 172 -5.41 31.57 24.11
N GLY A 173 -4.73 31.76 22.98
CA GLY A 173 -3.79 30.79 22.38
C GLY A 173 -2.60 30.50 23.30
N GLY A 174 -1.52 31.27 23.19
CA GLY A 174 -0.47 31.33 24.21
C GLY A 174 0.94 31.63 23.72
N GLU A 175 1.79 30.59 23.72
CA GLU A 175 3.12 30.57 23.11
C GLU A 175 3.10 29.54 21.97
N GLY A 176 2.84 29.98 20.74
CA GLY A 176 2.58 29.10 19.59
C GLY A 176 2.39 29.85 18.27
N ASN A 177 2.20 29.11 17.17
CA ASN A 177 1.61 29.64 15.94
C ASN A 177 0.19 29.04 15.83
N ASP A 178 -0.78 29.70 16.43
CA ASP A 178 -2.07 29.08 16.76
C ASP A 178 -3.15 29.31 15.68
N ILE A 179 -4.12 28.41 15.59
CA ILE A 179 -5.28 28.48 14.69
C ILE A 179 -6.55 28.58 15.54
N LEU A 180 -7.16 29.76 15.57
CA LEU A 180 -8.23 30.12 16.51
C LEU A 180 -9.50 30.52 15.76
N HIS A 181 -10.62 29.87 16.06
CA HIS A 181 -11.93 30.14 15.47
C HIS A 181 -12.99 30.39 16.55
N GLY A 182 -13.68 31.53 16.54
CA GLY A 182 -14.87 31.76 17.38
C GLY A 182 -16.12 31.04 16.85
N GLU A 183 -16.26 31.01 15.53
CA GLU A 183 -17.39 30.50 14.74
C GLU A 183 -18.69 31.32 14.83
N GLY A 184 -19.29 31.50 16.01
CA GLY A 184 -20.68 31.98 16.07
C GLY A 184 -21.15 32.58 17.40
N GLY A 185 -20.53 33.68 17.85
CA GLY A 185 -20.86 34.35 19.11
C GLY A 185 -20.75 35.88 19.11
N GLN A 186 -19.98 36.43 20.05
CA GLN A 186 -19.39 37.78 20.00
C GLN A 186 -18.07 37.70 20.77
N ASP A 187 -17.03 37.31 20.07
CA ASP A 187 -15.99 36.48 20.68
C ASP A 187 -14.74 37.28 21.03
N ASP A 188 -14.08 36.91 22.13
CA ASP A 188 -12.93 37.61 22.69
C ASP A 188 -11.67 36.75 22.53
N ILE A 189 -11.00 36.92 21.39
CA ILE A 189 -9.89 36.08 20.91
C ILE A 189 -8.55 36.81 21.08
N ASP A 190 -7.60 36.16 21.75
CA ASP A 190 -6.19 36.50 21.81
C ASP A 190 -5.37 35.34 21.22
N GLY A 191 -4.46 35.64 20.28
CA GLY A 191 -3.42 34.73 19.80
C GLY A 191 -2.36 34.53 20.87
N GLY A 192 -1.24 35.25 20.77
CA GLY A 192 -0.28 35.35 21.87
C GLY A 192 1.12 35.74 21.44
N ASN A 193 1.98 34.74 21.20
CA ASN A 193 3.39 34.92 20.89
C ASN A 193 3.85 33.92 19.81
N GLY A 194 3.60 34.28 18.57
CA GLY A 194 4.08 33.63 17.35
C GLY A 194 3.27 34.19 16.18
N ASN A 195 3.15 33.44 15.08
CA ASN A 195 2.43 33.90 13.89
C ASN A 195 1.05 33.23 13.86
N ASP A 196 0.04 33.90 14.44
CA ASP A 196 -1.26 33.30 14.72
C ASP A 196 -2.29 33.56 13.60
N CYS A 197 -3.30 32.69 13.48
CA CYS A 197 -4.42 32.87 12.56
C CYS A 197 -5.76 32.83 13.29
N LEU A 198 -6.43 33.99 13.35
CA LEU A 198 -7.64 34.23 14.12
C LEU A 198 -8.83 34.49 13.18
N THR A 199 -9.91 33.75 13.37
CA THR A 199 -11.22 34.00 12.74
C THR A 199 -12.26 34.26 13.84
N GLY A 200 -13.02 35.36 13.73
CA GLY A 200 -14.23 35.57 14.53
C GLY A 200 -15.34 34.63 14.03
N GLY A 201 -16.29 35.15 13.27
CA GLY A 201 -17.28 34.34 12.57
C GLY A 201 -18.57 35.11 12.24
N ASP A 202 -19.69 34.62 12.74
CA ASP A 202 -20.99 35.32 12.76
C ASP A 202 -21.17 36.03 14.12
N GLY A 203 -20.81 37.32 14.23
CA GLY A 203 -20.72 37.96 15.56
C GLY A 203 -20.58 39.49 15.63
N GLN A 204 -19.67 39.92 16.51
CA GLN A 204 -19.28 41.32 16.73
C GLN A 204 -17.98 41.32 17.55
N ASP A 205 -16.91 40.89 16.90
CA ASP A 205 -15.84 40.13 17.57
C ASP A 205 -14.62 40.98 17.91
N ARG A 206 -13.78 40.51 18.83
CA ARG A 206 -12.57 41.19 19.30
C ARG A 206 -11.37 40.27 19.17
N LEU A 207 -10.60 40.45 18.09
CA LEU A 207 -9.41 39.66 17.78
C LEU A 207 -8.15 40.47 18.11
N ASN A 208 -7.15 39.85 18.75
CA ASN A 208 -5.77 40.37 18.77
C ASN A 208 -4.78 39.25 18.47
N GLY A 209 -3.85 39.46 17.54
CA GLY A 209 -2.71 38.56 17.36
C GLY A 209 -1.64 38.73 18.45
N GLN A 210 -1.38 39.98 18.83
CA GLN A 210 -0.36 40.46 19.77
C GLN A 210 1.10 40.40 19.28
N GLY A 211 1.59 39.26 18.78
CA GLY A 211 2.97 38.85 19.07
C GLY A 211 3.79 38.19 17.97
N GLY A 212 3.42 38.35 16.70
CA GLY A 212 4.24 37.98 15.55
C GLY A 212 3.65 38.52 14.26
N ASN A 213 3.80 37.81 13.15
CA ASN A 213 3.20 38.20 11.87
C ASN A 213 1.82 37.52 11.72
N ASP A 214 0.79 38.21 12.20
CA ASP A 214 -0.50 37.61 12.50
C ASP A 214 -1.53 37.78 11.37
N GLN A 215 -2.52 36.89 11.33
CA GLN A 215 -3.57 36.84 10.31
C GLN A 215 -4.95 36.86 10.96
N LEU A 216 -5.67 37.99 10.85
CA LEU A 216 -6.95 38.19 11.51
C LEU A 216 -8.09 38.38 10.51
N SER A 217 -9.22 37.74 10.75
CA SER A 217 -10.46 37.94 9.99
C SER A 217 -11.67 38.03 10.91
N GLY A 218 -12.35 39.18 10.94
CA GLY A 218 -13.59 39.37 11.70
C GLY A 218 -14.71 38.44 11.22
N GLY A 219 -15.23 38.70 10.00
CA GLY A 219 -16.20 37.82 9.34
C GLY A 219 -17.50 38.54 8.99
N ASN A 220 -18.55 38.32 9.77
CA ASN A 220 -19.88 38.89 9.59
C ASN A 220 -20.31 39.60 10.89
N GLY A 221 -20.02 40.89 11.02
CA GLY A 221 -20.23 41.57 12.30
C GLY A 221 -20.06 43.08 12.27
N GLY A 222 -19.18 43.56 13.13
CA GLY A 222 -18.86 44.97 13.37
C GLY A 222 -17.63 44.99 14.27
N ASP A 223 -16.53 44.50 13.70
CA ASP A 223 -15.52 43.75 14.43
C ASP A 223 -14.30 44.61 14.78
N THR A 224 -13.62 44.28 15.87
CA THR A 224 -12.42 44.99 16.35
C THR A 224 -11.21 44.09 16.23
N LEU A 225 -10.37 44.36 15.23
CA LEU A 225 -9.14 43.62 14.99
C LEU A 225 -7.93 44.43 15.43
N ARG A 226 -6.96 43.75 16.03
CA ARG A 226 -5.64 44.26 16.35
C ARG A 226 -4.57 43.27 15.90
N GLY A 227 -3.62 43.69 15.08
CA GLY A 227 -2.41 42.91 14.86
C GLY A 227 -1.55 42.89 16.14
N GLY A 228 -0.35 43.44 16.08
CA GLY A 228 0.44 43.65 17.29
C GLY A 228 1.83 44.22 17.02
N ASP A 229 2.85 43.42 17.33
CA ASP A 229 4.25 43.71 17.04
C ASP A 229 4.79 42.76 15.95
N GLY A 230 4.37 42.95 14.69
CA GLY A 230 4.89 42.26 13.51
C GLY A 230 4.34 42.81 12.19
N ASP A 231 4.51 42.10 11.08
CA ASP A 231 3.96 42.48 9.76
C ASP A 231 2.61 41.76 9.51
N ASP A 232 1.49 42.40 9.89
CA ASP A 232 0.20 41.73 10.07
C ASP A 232 -0.74 41.78 8.86
N HIS A 233 -1.70 40.84 8.78
CA HIS A 233 -2.75 40.79 7.75
C HIS A 233 -4.15 40.83 8.36
N LEU A 234 -4.91 41.92 8.14
CA LEU A 234 -6.20 42.16 8.80
C LEU A 234 -7.39 42.27 7.82
N LYS A 235 -8.44 41.49 8.05
CA LYS A 235 -9.74 41.55 7.35
C LYS A 235 -10.85 42.00 8.29
N GLY A 236 -11.61 43.02 7.93
CA GLY A 236 -12.91 43.28 8.57
C GLY A 236 -13.89 42.18 8.18
N GLY A 237 -14.78 42.49 7.25
CA GLY A 237 -15.55 41.48 6.54
C GLY A 237 -16.81 42.07 5.94
N GLN A 238 -17.97 41.65 6.46
CA GLN A 238 -19.26 42.31 6.27
C GLN A 238 -19.62 43.07 7.55
N GLY A 239 -19.30 44.36 7.64
CA GLY A 239 -19.50 45.13 8.87
C GLY A 239 -19.24 46.64 8.77
N ASP A 240 -19.26 47.29 9.94
CA ASP A 240 -18.76 48.67 10.18
C ASP A 240 -17.55 48.53 11.15
N ASP A 241 -16.40 48.07 10.63
CA ASP A 241 -15.31 47.48 11.42
C ASP A 241 -14.26 48.49 11.97
N GLU A 242 -13.44 48.06 12.93
CA GLU A 242 -12.28 48.75 13.49
C GLU A 242 -11.00 47.90 13.38
N LEU A 243 -10.21 48.15 12.33
CA LEU A 243 -8.91 47.50 12.11
C LEU A 243 -7.78 48.38 12.62
N PHE A 244 -6.97 47.83 13.52
CA PHE A 244 -5.72 48.40 14.01
C PHE A 244 -4.58 47.46 13.61
N GLY A 245 -3.58 47.94 12.89
CA GLY A 245 -2.37 47.15 12.61
C GLY A 245 -1.54 47.03 13.88
N GLY A 246 -0.33 47.58 13.86
CA GLY A 246 0.39 47.85 15.09
C GLY A 246 1.78 48.45 14.88
N SER A 247 2.79 47.58 14.91
CA SER A 247 4.20 47.96 14.85
C SER A 247 4.96 47.22 13.72
N GLY A 248 4.55 47.36 12.46
CA GLY A 248 5.25 46.73 11.34
C GLY A 248 4.89 47.26 9.95
N ALA A 249 4.71 46.34 8.99
CA ALA A 249 4.39 46.62 7.59
C ALA A 249 3.03 46.02 7.18
N ASP A 250 1.97 46.46 7.86
CA ASP A 250 0.68 45.78 7.90
C ASP A 250 -0.12 45.84 6.59
N THR A 251 -0.88 44.79 6.27
CA THR A 251 -1.75 44.68 5.10
C THR A 251 -3.23 44.61 5.51
N PHE A 252 -3.97 45.64 5.13
CA PHE A 252 -5.39 45.80 5.51
C PHE A 252 -6.36 45.54 4.35
N ASP A 253 -7.27 44.57 4.53
CA ASP A 253 -8.45 44.33 3.69
C ASP A 253 -9.73 44.83 4.41
N SER A 254 -9.90 46.15 4.39
CA SER A 254 -11.06 46.86 4.92
C SER A 254 -12.24 46.74 3.93
N GLY A 255 -12.94 45.59 3.99
CA GLY A 255 -13.77 45.06 2.91
C GLY A 255 -14.74 46.05 2.26
N ASP A 256 -15.50 46.80 3.06
CA ASP A 256 -16.51 47.74 2.55
C ASP A 256 -16.03 49.21 2.54
N GLN A 257 -15.32 49.71 3.57
CA GLN A 257 -14.92 51.11 3.70
C GLN A 257 -13.47 51.33 4.17
N ALA A 258 -12.76 52.21 3.43
CA ALA A 258 -11.44 52.73 3.77
C ALA A 258 -11.33 53.54 5.09
N SER A 259 -12.41 53.66 5.87
CA SER A 259 -12.47 54.27 7.21
C SER A 259 -12.48 53.25 8.37
N GLU A 260 -12.45 51.96 8.05
CA GLU A 260 -12.35 50.89 9.06
C GLU A 260 -10.95 50.81 9.67
N ARG A 261 -9.91 51.07 8.86
CA ARG A 261 -8.51 51.22 9.30
C ARG A 261 -8.34 52.45 10.20
N LYS A 262 -7.78 52.27 11.40
CA LYS A 262 -7.75 53.31 12.44
C LYS A 262 -6.39 53.99 12.62
N ASP A 263 -5.28 53.31 12.33
CA ASP A 263 -3.90 53.78 12.55
C ASP A 263 -3.08 53.92 11.26
N PHE A 264 -3.20 53.00 10.29
CA PHE A 264 -2.58 53.00 8.94
C PHE A 264 -1.52 54.10 8.64
N ASP A 265 -0.24 53.78 8.74
CA ASP A 265 0.89 54.66 8.38
C ASP A 265 1.83 54.01 7.36
N ALA A 266 1.58 54.27 6.07
CA ALA A 266 2.43 53.87 4.95
C ALA A 266 3.86 54.46 4.93
N SER A 267 4.37 54.96 6.07
CA SER A 267 5.80 55.23 6.30
C SER A 267 6.48 54.23 7.24
N GLU A 268 5.73 53.36 7.92
CA GLU A 268 6.27 52.24 8.70
C GLU A 268 6.35 50.99 7.80
N GLY A 269 5.25 50.61 7.15
CA GLY A 269 5.29 49.80 5.92
C GLY A 269 3.96 49.67 5.14
N ASP A 270 2.88 50.21 5.68
CA ASP A 270 1.52 49.71 5.49
C ASP A 270 0.99 49.70 4.05
N SER A 271 0.21 48.65 3.81
CA SER A 271 -0.30 48.19 2.53
C SER A 271 -1.83 48.04 2.56
N VAL A 272 -2.45 48.13 1.39
CA VAL A 272 -3.88 47.84 1.19
C VAL A 272 -3.97 46.80 0.10
N GLY A 273 -4.38 45.58 0.45
CA GLY A 273 -4.39 44.45 -0.44
C GLY A 273 -5.48 43.44 -0.09
N THR A 274 -6.14 42.90 -1.10
CA THR A 274 -7.12 41.80 -0.97
C THR A 274 -6.42 40.43 -0.93
N ALA A 275 -5.18 40.41 -0.42
CA ALA A 275 -4.31 39.24 -0.36
C ALA A 275 -4.21 38.83 1.12
N ILE A 276 -5.29 38.22 1.59
CA ILE A 276 -5.31 37.55 2.89
C ILE A 276 -5.22 36.07 2.60
N ILE A 277 -4.15 35.49 3.13
CA ILE A 277 -3.96 34.05 3.21
C ILE A 277 -5.11 33.51 4.11
N PRO A 278 -5.79 32.42 3.71
CA PRO A 278 -6.84 31.85 4.55
C PRO A 278 -6.23 31.17 5.78
N CYS A 279 -6.92 31.21 6.93
CA CYS A 279 -6.52 30.41 8.10
C CYS A 279 -6.56 28.90 7.85
N GLU A 280 -7.30 28.45 6.84
CA GLU A 280 -7.08 27.14 6.21
C GLU A 280 -5.80 27.15 5.32
N GLY A 281 -4.66 27.44 5.94
CA GLY A 281 -3.31 27.25 5.39
C GLY A 281 -2.83 28.24 4.31
N GLY A 282 -1.70 28.89 4.57
CA GLY A 282 -0.86 29.39 3.48
C GLY A 282 0.51 29.95 3.88
N GLY A 283 1.49 29.78 3.00
CA GLY A 283 2.79 30.47 3.02
C GLY A 283 3.85 29.85 3.94
N VAL A 284 3.61 28.65 4.48
CA VAL A 284 4.60 27.95 5.32
C VAL A 284 5.58 27.22 4.43
N CYS A 285 6.56 27.94 3.93
CA CYS A 285 7.59 27.36 3.07
C CYS A 285 8.26 26.16 3.73
N GLY A 286 8.27 25.04 3.02
CA GLY A 286 8.62 23.71 3.49
C GLY A 286 7.44 22.84 3.98
N ASN A 287 6.17 23.17 3.68
CA ASN A 287 5.01 22.38 4.10
C ASN A 287 4.65 21.23 3.13
N GLY A 288 5.02 21.34 1.86
CA GLY A 288 4.75 20.39 0.78
C GLY A 288 3.68 20.79 -0.23
N THR A 289 3.14 22.00 -0.15
CA THR A 289 2.14 22.56 -1.06
C THR A 289 2.62 23.91 -1.60
N ILE A 290 2.38 24.22 -2.89
CA ILE A 290 2.71 25.54 -3.44
C ILE A 290 1.45 26.40 -3.31
N GLU A 291 1.49 27.37 -2.42
CA GLU A 291 0.36 28.24 -2.10
C GLU A 291 0.39 29.57 -2.89
N SER A 292 -0.60 30.44 -2.66
CA SER A 292 -0.95 31.55 -3.55
C SER A 292 0.01 32.75 -3.49
N GLY A 293 1.26 32.54 -3.89
CA GLY A 293 2.32 33.56 -3.97
C GLY A 293 3.71 32.95 -4.23
N GLU A 294 3.84 31.66 -3.98
CA GLU A 294 5.09 30.90 -4.08
C GLU A 294 5.40 30.48 -5.52
N GLN A 295 6.68 30.19 -5.79
CA GLN A 295 7.13 29.64 -7.06
C GLN A 295 7.52 28.16 -6.95
N CYS A 296 7.80 27.70 -5.73
CA CYS A 296 8.04 26.32 -5.34
C CYS A 296 7.79 26.16 -3.83
N ASP A 297 7.71 24.92 -3.38
CA ASP A 297 7.80 24.44 -1.98
C ASP A 297 8.12 22.94 -2.09
N ASP A 298 9.17 22.42 -1.44
CA ASP A 298 9.59 21.02 -1.60
C ASP A 298 9.50 20.14 -0.34
N ARG A 299 8.73 20.56 0.69
CA ARG A 299 8.73 20.04 2.08
C ARG A 299 9.98 20.39 2.92
N ASN A 300 10.79 21.36 2.50
CA ASN A 300 11.96 21.79 3.25
C ASN A 300 12.32 23.27 3.03
N THR A 301 13.32 23.78 3.75
CA THR A 301 13.73 25.21 3.78
C THR A 301 15.23 25.44 3.66
N ASN A 302 16.01 24.46 3.17
CA ASN A 302 17.42 24.67 2.87
C ASN A 302 17.57 25.47 1.57
N ASP A 303 18.63 26.28 1.45
CA ASP A 303 19.03 26.86 0.17
C ASP A 303 20.03 25.93 -0.57
N ASP A 304 20.17 26.10 -1.88
CA ASP A 304 20.98 25.32 -2.85
C ASP A 304 20.49 23.88 -3.19
N ASP A 305 19.25 23.50 -2.84
CA ASP A 305 18.58 22.25 -3.27
C ASP A 305 17.41 22.43 -4.26
N GLY A 306 17.09 23.67 -4.62
CA GLY A 306 16.16 24.03 -5.70
C GLY A 306 14.99 24.90 -5.31
N CYS A 307 14.58 24.89 -4.04
CA CYS A 307 13.60 25.83 -3.53
C CYS A 307 14.15 26.59 -2.32
N SER A 308 14.29 27.92 -2.44
CA SER A 308 14.86 28.71 -1.35
C SER A 308 13.98 28.69 -0.11
N SER A 309 14.58 29.05 1.03
CA SER A 309 13.93 29.43 2.30
C SER A 309 12.86 30.56 2.23
N SER A 310 12.50 30.99 1.02
CA SER A 310 11.50 32.02 0.67
C SER A 310 10.57 31.56 -0.47
N CYS A 311 10.54 30.25 -0.73
CA CYS A 311 9.71 29.58 -1.72
C CYS A 311 9.80 30.17 -3.14
N GLN A 312 11.02 30.58 -3.52
CA GLN A 312 11.38 31.01 -4.87
C GLN A 312 12.27 29.96 -5.54
N VAL A 313 12.04 29.71 -6.84
CA VAL A 313 12.83 28.72 -7.60
C VAL A 313 14.27 29.20 -7.74
N GLU A 314 15.22 28.36 -7.35
CA GLU A 314 16.62 28.73 -7.32
C GLU A 314 17.30 28.75 -8.71
N PRO A 315 18.32 29.61 -8.92
CA PRO A 315 19.06 29.67 -10.18
C PRO A 315 19.76 28.34 -10.52
N GLY A 316 19.34 27.73 -11.64
CA GLY A 316 19.84 26.44 -12.12
C GLY A 316 18.91 25.26 -11.83
N TRP A 317 17.74 25.49 -11.23
CA TRP A 317 16.75 24.45 -10.90
C TRP A 317 15.42 24.63 -11.63
N SER A 318 14.70 23.53 -11.80
CA SER A 318 13.36 23.44 -12.39
C SER A 318 12.46 22.66 -11.44
N CYS A 319 11.54 23.37 -10.78
CA CYS A 319 10.59 22.82 -9.83
C CYS A 319 9.24 22.52 -10.49
N SER A 320 8.58 21.44 -10.08
CA SER A 320 7.25 21.06 -10.58
C SER A 320 6.52 20.07 -9.66
N GLY A 321 5.19 20.12 -9.64
CA GLY A 321 4.35 19.27 -8.78
C GLY A 321 4.05 19.90 -7.41
N GLN A 322 3.24 19.21 -6.60
CA GLN A 322 3.03 19.50 -5.18
C GLN A 322 3.38 18.22 -4.37
N PRO A 323 4.43 18.23 -3.53
CA PRO A 323 5.45 19.28 -3.43
C PRO A 323 6.18 19.49 -4.75
N SER A 324 6.84 20.63 -4.86
CA SER A 324 7.83 20.90 -5.89
C SER A 324 8.92 19.85 -5.85
N TYR A 325 8.87 18.91 -6.78
CA TYR A 325 10.06 18.15 -7.10
C TYR A 325 10.99 19.05 -7.92
N CYS A 326 11.93 19.69 -7.24
CA CYS A 326 12.99 20.47 -7.86
C CYS A 326 14.07 19.54 -8.43
N SER A 327 14.36 19.71 -9.73
CA SER A 327 15.43 19.01 -10.43
C SER A 327 16.43 20.02 -11.01
N PRO A 328 17.74 19.75 -10.97
CA PRO A 328 18.72 20.64 -11.57
C PRO A 328 18.57 20.63 -13.11
N ILE A 329 18.81 21.79 -13.75
CA ILE A 329 18.59 21.97 -15.19
C ILE A 329 19.75 21.39 -15.99
N CYS A 330 19.68 20.08 -16.21
CA CYS A 330 20.68 19.36 -16.98
C CYS A 330 20.92 19.99 -18.38
N GLY A 331 22.13 20.47 -18.62
CA GLY A 331 22.55 21.12 -19.85
C GLY A 331 22.76 22.63 -19.76
N ASP A 332 22.70 23.24 -18.57
CA ASP A 332 23.06 24.65 -18.34
C ASP A 332 24.59 24.87 -18.26
N GLY A 333 25.36 23.83 -17.91
CA GLY A 333 26.82 23.83 -17.79
C GLY A 333 27.37 23.94 -16.35
N GLN A 334 26.51 23.83 -15.34
CA GLN A 334 26.85 23.75 -13.91
C GLN A 334 26.63 22.32 -13.41
N VAL A 335 27.08 21.99 -12.20
CA VAL A 335 26.80 20.68 -11.57
C VAL A 335 26.19 20.96 -10.21
N LYS A 336 24.87 20.79 -10.11
CA LYS A 336 24.05 21.05 -8.92
C LYS A 336 23.29 19.80 -8.46
N GLY A 337 22.86 19.80 -7.19
CA GLY A 337 22.00 18.77 -6.64
C GLY A 337 22.54 17.35 -6.81
N ASN A 338 21.82 16.53 -7.58
CA ASN A 338 22.11 15.13 -7.85
C ASN A 338 22.90 14.88 -9.15
N GLU A 339 23.31 15.92 -9.87
CA GLU A 339 24.07 15.79 -11.12
C GLU A 339 25.46 15.20 -10.88
N GLN A 340 25.87 14.32 -11.79
CA GLN A 340 27.19 13.70 -11.78
C GLN A 340 28.13 14.42 -12.76
N CYS A 341 27.56 15.06 -13.78
CA CYS A 341 28.26 15.86 -14.77
C CYS A 341 27.29 16.80 -15.48
N ASP A 342 27.81 17.93 -15.95
CA ASP A 342 27.22 18.68 -17.05
C ASP A 342 28.36 19.20 -17.93
N LEU A 343 28.18 19.14 -19.25
CA LEU A 343 29.07 19.70 -20.26
C LEU A 343 28.34 20.74 -21.13
N GLY A 344 27.14 21.15 -20.71
CA GLY A 344 26.18 21.96 -21.43
C GLY A 344 25.39 21.17 -22.47
N SER A 345 24.22 21.71 -22.82
CA SER A 345 23.26 21.24 -23.84
C SER A 345 23.84 20.97 -25.24
N SER A 346 25.08 21.37 -25.50
CA SER A 346 25.81 21.10 -26.75
C SER A 346 26.72 19.88 -26.73
N ASN A 347 26.93 19.23 -25.58
CA ASN A 347 27.83 18.08 -25.40
C ASN A 347 27.16 16.89 -24.68
N ASN A 348 26.18 17.14 -23.81
CA ASN A 348 25.44 16.08 -23.10
C ASN A 348 24.73 15.14 -24.08
N GLY A 349 24.86 13.83 -23.85
CA GLY A 349 24.29 12.79 -24.70
C GLY A 349 24.93 12.64 -26.08
N GLN A 350 26.02 13.37 -26.41
CA GLN A 350 26.67 13.29 -27.72
C GLN A 350 27.81 12.27 -27.79
N LEU A 351 28.02 11.71 -28.99
CA LEU A 351 29.13 10.82 -29.30
C LEU A 351 30.47 11.53 -29.07
N GLY A 352 31.41 10.86 -28.39
CA GLY A 352 32.67 11.45 -27.90
C GLY A 352 32.62 11.95 -26.45
N PHE A 353 31.43 12.02 -25.83
CA PHE A 353 31.25 12.34 -24.43
C PHE A 353 30.61 11.17 -23.65
N CYS A 354 30.70 11.26 -22.33
CA CYS A 354 30.20 10.25 -21.38
C CYS A 354 29.25 10.84 -20.33
N CYS A 355 28.84 12.09 -20.48
CA CYS A 355 27.70 12.64 -19.79
C CYS A 355 26.42 12.32 -20.59
N THR A 356 25.39 11.77 -19.95
CA THR A 356 24.10 11.47 -20.59
C THR A 356 23.31 12.75 -20.86
N SER A 357 22.20 12.65 -21.59
CA SER A 357 21.19 13.72 -21.70
C SER A 357 20.38 13.93 -20.41
N SER A 358 20.75 13.28 -19.31
CA SER A 358 20.16 13.41 -17.97
C SER A 358 21.25 13.59 -16.90
N CYS A 359 22.41 14.16 -17.27
CA CYS A 359 23.48 14.62 -16.39
C CYS A 359 24.05 13.58 -15.40
N THR A 360 23.93 12.31 -15.79
CA THR A 360 24.55 11.16 -15.15
C THR A 360 25.74 10.67 -15.98
N PHE A 361 26.67 9.96 -15.35
CA PHE A 361 27.71 9.25 -16.10
C PHE A 361 27.09 8.08 -16.87
N ALA A 362 27.34 8.05 -18.18
CA ALA A 362 26.97 6.92 -19.00
C ALA A 362 27.68 5.64 -18.51
N SER A 363 26.95 4.51 -18.52
CA SER A 363 27.44 3.24 -17.96
C SER A 363 28.77 2.81 -18.59
N ASN A 364 29.52 1.96 -17.87
CA ASN A 364 30.80 1.43 -18.35
C ASN A 364 30.68 0.49 -19.58
N THR A 365 29.46 0.28 -20.07
CA THR A 365 29.12 -0.45 -21.31
C THR A 365 28.72 0.48 -22.47
N THR A 366 28.46 1.77 -22.23
CA THR A 366 28.11 2.72 -23.29
C THR A 366 29.34 3.08 -24.11
N VAL A 367 29.32 2.77 -25.40
CA VAL A 367 30.38 3.12 -26.35
C VAL A 367 30.33 4.61 -26.66
N CYS A 368 31.40 5.34 -26.33
CA CYS A 368 31.53 6.77 -26.61
C CYS A 368 32.36 7.07 -27.86
N ARG A 369 33.29 6.18 -28.26
CA ARG A 369 33.92 6.16 -29.58
C ARG A 369 33.84 4.74 -30.17
N PRO A 370 33.25 4.54 -31.37
CA PRO A 370 33.25 3.25 -32.04
C PRO A 370 34.61 2.98 -32.73
N ALA A 371 35.01 1.71 -32.77
CA ALA A 371 36.24 1.26 -33.42
C ALA A 371 36.27 1.62 -34.92
N ALA A 372 37.32 2.30 -35.38
CA ALA A 372 37.50 2.73 -36.76
C ALA A 372 38.11 1.66 -37.68
N GLY A 373 38.44 0.47 -37.17
CA GLY A 373 38.97 -0.65 -37.96
C GLY A 373 39.29 -1.89 -37.13
N GLU A 374 39.75 -2.96 -37.79
CA GLU A 374 39.98 -4.28 -37.18
C GLU A 374 41.07 -4.30 -36.10
N CYS A 375 41.97 -3.31 -36.08
CA CYS A 375 43.01 -3.14 -35.05
C CYS A 375 42.70 -2.02 -34.05
N ASP A 376 41.52 -1.42 -34.14
CA ASP A 376 41.03 -0.43 -33.18
C ASP A 376 40.20 -1.11 -32.07
N LEU A 377 40.03 -0.43 -30.94
CA LEU A 377 39.03 -0.78 -29.93
C LEU A 377 37.88 0.23 -29.98
N ALA A 378 36.77 -0.10 -29.32
CA ALA A 378 35.70 0.85 -29.06
C ALA A 378 35.78 1.25 -27.59
N GLU A 379 36.01 2.52 -27.30
CA GLU A 379 36.04 3.02 -25.94
C GLU A 379 34.62 3.09 -25.40
N THR A 380 34.38 2.39 -24.30
CA THR A 380 33.23 2.64 -23.44
C THR A 380 33.55 3.72 -22.42
N CYS A 381 32.51 4.35 -21.89
CA CYS A 381 32.61 5.26 -20.76
C CYS A 381 33.16 4.57 -19.52
N THR A 382 33.61 5.33 -18.52
CA THR A 382 34.15 4.74 -17.28
C THR A 382 33.07 4.48 -16.23
N GLY A 383 31.88 5.07 -16.37
CA GLY A 383 30.86 5.14 -15.32
C GLY A 383 31.14 6.17 -14.22
N PHE A 384 32.21 6.97 -14.35
CA PHE A 384 32.60 8.00 -13.37
C PHE A 384 33.30 9.23 -14.00
N SER A 385 33.21 9.41 -15.31
CA SER A 385 33.82 10.55 -16.01
C SER A 385 32.97 11.00 -17.19
N ALA A 386 32.88 12.32 -17.39
CA ALA A 386 32.12 12.94 -18.46
C ALA A 386 32.85 12.92 -19.82
N ALA A 387 34.16 12.68 -19.83
CA ALA A 387 34.97 12.56 -21.04
C ALA A 387 35.07 11.09 -21.49
N CYS A 388 35.01 10.85 -22.81
CA CYS A 388 35.37 9.56 -23.37
C CYS A 388 36.88 9.27 -23.14
N PRO A 389 37.27 8.02 -22.83
CA PRO A 389 38.68 7.65 -22.72
C PRO A 389 39.48 7.94 -23.99
N ALA A 390 40.80 8.06 -23.84
CA ALA A 390 41.71 8.23 -24.98
C ALA A 390 41.77 6.96 -25.85
N ASP A 391 41.76 7.16 -27.16
CA ASP A 391 41.86 6.19 -28.26
C ASP A 391 42.89 5.05 -28.00
N GLN A 392 42.44 3.79 -28.05
CA GLN A 392 43.27 2.60 -27.80
C GLN A 392 43.23 1.58 -28.94
N PHE A 393 44.39 1.32 -29.53
CA PHE A 393 44.57 0.24 -30.51
C PHE A 393 44.75 -1.13 -29.83
N LYS A 394 44.31 -2.19 -30.50
CA LYS A 394 44.61 -3.57 -30.12
C LYS A 394 46.12 -3.79 -30.04
N SER A 395 46.56 -4.52 -29.02
CA SER A 395 47.98 -4.66 -28.69
C SER A 395 48.80 -5.25 -29.83
N SER A 396 50.05 -4.81 -29.95
CA SER A 396 50.98 -5.26 -30.98
C SER A 396 51.15 -6.78 -30.93
N GLY A 397 50.85 -7.48 -32.03
CA GLY A 397 50.83 -8.95 -32.09
C GLY A 397 49.44 -9.59 -31.97
N THR A 398 48.37 -8.83 -31.73
CA THR A 398 46.98 -9.33 -31.80
C THR A 398 46.63 -9.65 -33.25
N VAL A 399 46.20 -10.88 -33.56
CA VAL A 399 45.77 -11.27 -34.92
C VAL A 399 44.55 -10.46 -35.34
N CYS A 400 44.59 -9.90 -36.55
CA CYS A 400 43.46 -9.21 -37.18
C CYS A 400 42.90 -9.98 -38.39
N ARG A 401 43.75 -10.74 -39.10
CA ARG A 401 43.31 -11.73 -40.10
C ARG A 401 43.97 -13.07 -39.83
N ASP A 402 43.16 -14.13 -39.73
CA ASP A 402 43.66 -15.50 -39.65
C ASP A 402 44.22 -15.99 -40.99
N ALA A 403 45.18 -16.93 -40.90
CA ALA A 403 45.75 -17.60 -42.06
C ALA A 403 44.70 -18.47 -42.77
N ALA A 404 44.39 -18.16 -44.03
CA ALA A 404 43.38 -18.81 -44.85
C ALA A 404 43.79 -20.21 -45.34
N GLY A 405 45.04 -20.63 -45.15
CA GLY A 405 45.53 -21.94 -45.58
C GLY A 405 46.92 -22.30 -45.05
N PRO A 406 47.38 -23.55 -45.28
CA PRO A 406 48.65 -24.05 -44.75
C PRO A 406 49.89 -23.28 -45.24
N CYS A 407 49.79 -22.56 -46.37
CA CYS A 407 50.85 -21.74 -46.94
C CYS A 407 50.69 -20.22 -46.68
N ASP A 408 49.71 -19.83 -45.88
CA ASP A 408 49.42 -18.44 -45.48
C ASP A 408 50.00 -18.10 -44.09
N LEU A 409 50.11 -16.81 -43.76
CA LEU A 409 50.38 -16.31 -42.41
C LEU A 409 49.15 -15.57 -41.88
N ALA A 410 49.16 -15.24 -40.58
CA ALA A 410 48.13 -14.41 -39.96
C ALA A 410 48.71 -13.03 -39.67
N GLU A 411 48.11 -11.96 -40.18
CA GLU A 411 48.57 -10.60 -39.89
C GLU A 411 48.14 -10.16 -38.49
N THR A 412 49.02 -9.38 -37.86
CA THR A 412 48.82 -8.88 -36.50
C THR A 412 48.87 -7.36 -36.44
N CYS A 413 48.03 -6.79 -35.57
CA CYS A 413 47.98 -5.37 -35.29
C CYS A 413 49.33 -4.82 -34.82
N THR A 414 49.58 -3.54 -35.15
CA THR A 414 50.85 -2.86 -34.82
C THR A 414 50.85 -2.17 -33.45
N GLY A 415 49.73 -2.21 -32.70
CA GLY A 415 49.55 -1.43 -31.47
C GLY A 415 49.53 0.09 -31.69
N SER A 416 49.31 0.55 -32.93
CA SER A 416 49.52 1.95 -33.34
C SER A 416 48.72 2.37 -34.58
N SER A 417 47.75 1.56 -35.01
CA SER A 417 46.90 1.82 -36.17
C SER A 417 45.60 1.03 -36.07
N ALA A 418 44.50 1.64 -36.54
CA ALA A 418 43.19 1.00 -36.64
C ALA A 418 43.10 -0.09 -37.73
N ALA A 419 44.00 -0.09 -38.71
CA ALA A 419 43.95 -1.01 -39.86
C ALA A 419 44.84 -2.25 -39.67
N CYS A 420 44.36 -3.41 -40.15
CA CYS A 420 45.17 -4.62 -40.26
C CYS A 420 46.27 -4.45 -41.34
N PRO A 421 47.49 -5.01 -41.17
CA PRO A 421 48.50 -5.04 -42.22
C PRO A 421 48.07 -5.83 -43.48
N ALA A 422 48.85 -5.70 -44.55
CA ALA A 422 48.63 -6.43 -45.80
C ALA A 422 49.15 -7.89 -45.74
N ASP A 423 48.41 -8.76 -46.45
CA ASP A 423 48.56 -10.21 -46.65
C ASP A 423 50.01 -10.71 -46.93
N GLN A 424 50.44 -11.79 -46.25
CA GLN A 424 51.78 -12.38 -46.36
C GLN A 424 51.79 -13.92 -46.41
N PHE A 425 52.27 -14.49 -47.52
CA PHE A 425 52.42 -15.95 -47.67
C PHE A 425 53.75 -16.51 -47.12
N LYS A 426 53.73 -17.78 -46.68
CA LYS A 426 54.92 -18.55 -46.28
C LYS A 426 55.87 -18.76 -47.46
N SER A 427 57.18 -18.86 -47.20
CA SER A 427 58.20 -19.01 -48.25
C SER A 427 58.02 -20.27 -49.10
N SER A 428 58.33 -20.14 -50.40
CA SER A 428 58.37 -21.25 -51.36
C SER A 428 59.26 -22.40 -50.87
N GLY A 429 58.79 -23.64 -51.01
CA GLY A 429 59.50 -24.84 -50.53
C GLY A 429 59.22 -25.23 -49.07
N THR A 430 58.35 -24.51 -48.35
CA THR A 430 57.87 -24.93 -47.03
C THR A 430 56.96 -26.15 -47.17
N VAL A 431 57.27 -27.28 -46.53
CA VAL A 431 56.43 -28.50 -46.57
C VAL A 431 55.05 -28.22 -45.99
N CYS A 432 53.99 -28.57 -46.71
CA CYS A 432 52.60 -28.30 -46.32
C CYS A 432 51.73 -29.55 -46.16
N ARG A 433 52.13 -30.70 -46.74
CA ARG A 433 51.63 -32.03 -46.37
C ARG A 433 52.81 -33.02 -46.33
N PRO A 434 53.04 -33.74 -45.21
CA PRO A 434 54.01 -34.83 -45.14
C PRO A 434 53.40 -36.16 -45.63
N ALA A 435 54.26 -37.10 -46.06
CA ALA A 435 53.83 -38.40 -46.57
C ALA A 435 53.14 -39.27 -45.50
N ALA A 436 51.94 -39.75 -45.81
CA ALA A 436 51.06 -40.48 -44.92
C ALA A 436 51.27 -42.01 -44.90
N GLY A 437 52.45 -42.51 -45.30
CA GLY A 437 52.79 -43.93 -45.16
C GLY A 437 53.83 -44.46 -46.15
N GLU A 438 54.05 -45.77 -46.13
CA GLU A 438 55.09 -46.41 -46.96
C GLU A 438 54.79 -46.39 -48.48
N CYS A 439 53.56 -46.06 -48.89
CA CYS A 439 53.14 -45.94 -50.29
C CYS A 439 52.72 -44.50 -50.72
N ASP A 440 53.16 -43.46 -49.99
CA ASP A 440 52.85 -42.02 -50.23
C ASP A 440 54.12 -41.12 -50.42
N VAL A 441 53.94 -39.84 -50.81
CA VAL A 441 54.95 -38.77 -51.06
C VAL A 441 54.55 -37.48 -50.30
N ALA A 442 55.29 -36.36 -50.40
CA ALA A 442 55.05 -35.13 -49.63
C ALA A 442 55.18 -33.84 -50.49
N GLU A 443 54.38 -32.82 -50.16
CA GLU A 443 54.18 -31.59 -50.96
C GLU A 443 54.60 -30.30 -50.22
N SER A 444 54.79 -29.21 -50.96
CA SER A 444 55.34 -27.94 -50.42
C SER A 444 54.75 -26.69 -51.08
N CYS A 445 54.68 -25.61 -50.30
CA CYS A 445 54.15 -24.30 -50.67
C CYS A 445 54.87 -23.66 -51.86
N THR A 446 54.11 -22.93 -52.68
CA THR A 446 54.63 -22.16 -53.84
C THR A 446 55.22 -20.81 -53.46
N GLY A 447 54.76 -20.21 -52.34
CA GLY A 447 55.13 -18.86 -51.92
C GLY A 447 54.27 -17.73 -52.50
N THR A 448 53.14 -18.04 -53.13
CA THR A 448 52.26 -17.06 -53.80
C THR A 448 50.76 -17.33 -53.63
N ASN A 449 50.38 -18.22 -52.72
CA ASN A 449 48.99 -18.59 -52.43
C ASN A 449 48.90 -19.29 -51.06
N ALA A 450 47.69 -19.33 -50.47
CA ALA A 450 47.40 -19.98 -49.19
C ALA A 450 47.37 -21.52 -49.25
N ASP A 451 47.08 -22.12 -50.41
CA ASP A 451 46.85 -23.57 -50.54
C ASP A 451 48.13 -24.42 -50.72
N CYS A 452 48.04 -25.68 -50.28
CA CYS A 452 49.04 -26.72 -50.57
C CYS A 452 48.75 -27.41 -51.93
N PRO A 453 49.78 -27.88 -52.68
CA PRO A 453 49.56 -28.65 -53.92
C PRO A 453 48.85 -30.01 -53.70
N PRO A 454 48.28 -30.63 -54.77
CA PRO A 454 47.61 -31.92 -54.69
C PRO A 454 48.53 -33.13 -54.39
N ASP A 455 47.92 -34.14 -53.78
CA ASP A 455 48.47 -35.43 -53.31
C ASP A 455 49.02 -36.36 -54.44
N GLY A 456 49.95 -37.27 -54.12
CA GLY A 456 50.57 -38.19 -55.08
C GLY A 456 51.22 -39.46 -54.49
N PHE A 457 50.78 -40.64 -54.93
CA PHE A 457 51.14 -41.95 -54.35
C PHE A 457 52.19 -42.77 -55.13
N LYS A 458 52.67 -43.87 -54.52
CA LYS A 458 53.55 -44.88 -55.14
C LYS A 458 52.75 -45.94 -55.93
N GLN A 459 53.46 -46.78 -56.70
CA GLN A 459 52.87 -47.70 -57.68
C GLN A 459 52.28 -49.00 -57.07
N ASN A 460 51.09 -49.37 -57.53
CA ASN A 460 50.38 -50.59 -57.15
C ASN A 460 51.15 -51.88 -57.52
N GLY A 461 51.01 -52.91 -56.69
CA GLY A 461 51.70 -54.21 -56.84
C GLY A 461 53.09 -54.27 -56.18
N THR A 462 53.53 -53.17 -55.55
CA THR A 462 54.73 -53.18 -54.70
C THR A 462 54.47 -54.04 -53.44
N PRO A 463 55.35 -54.97 -53.04
CA PRO A 463 55.20 -55.70 -51.79
C PRO A 463 55.17 -54.77 -50.58
N CYS A 464 54.40 -55.14 -49.55
CA CYS A 464 54.30 -54.42 -48.28
C CYS A 464 54.39 -55.40 -47.10
N THR A 465 53.99 -54.99 -45.89
CA THR A 465 54.09 -55.80 -44.67
C THR A 465 53.13 -57.01 -44.68
N ASP A 466 53.57 -58.13 -44.10
CA ASP A 466 52.88 -59.44 -43.98
C ASP A 466 51.87 -59.45 -42.81
N ASP A 467 50.64 -59.94 -43.02
CA ASP A 467 49.57 -60.01 -41.98
C ASP A 467 49.66 -61.22 -41.03
N GLY A 468 50.53 -62.18 -41.32
CA GLY A 468 50.78 -63.37 -40.50
C GLY A 468 49.69 -64.43 -40.54
N LYS A 469 48.67 -64.33 -41.42
CA LYS A 469 47.56 -65.30 -41.48
C LYS A 469 47.72 -66.30 -42.63
N SER A 470 47.46 -67.58 -42.34
CA SER A 470 47.71 -68.68 -43.29
C SER A 470 46.91 -68.57 -44.60
N CYS A 471 45.69 -68.03 -44.54
CA CYS A 471 44.77 -67.95 -45.68
C CYS A 471 44.80 -66.58 -46.44
N SER A 472 45.90 -65.80 -46.42
CA SER A 472 46.05 -64.46 -47.10
C SER A 472 47.38 -64.24 -47.85
N ASP A 473 47.43 -63.28 -48.80
CA ASP A 473 48.63 -62.78 -49.53
C ASP A 473 48.71 -61.23 -49.43
N ASP A 474 49.89 -60.58 -49.53
CA ASP A 474 50.08 -59.13 -49.18
C ASP A 474 50.70 -58.23 -50.29
N VAL A 475 50.06 -57.11 -50.67
CA VAL A 475 50.59 -56.09 -51.63
C VAL A 475 50.01 -54.66 -51.46
N CYS A 476 50.77 -53.63 -51.85
CA CYS A 476 50.30 -52.23 -51.89
C CYS A 476 49.39 -51.93 -53.10
N GLN A 477 48.25 -51.27 -52.87
CA GLN A 477 47.32 -50.75 -53.88
C GLN A 477 46.76 -49.39 -53.46
N ASN A 478 46.75 -48.41 -54.38
CA ASN A 478 46.19 -47.07 -54.21
C ASN A 478 46.65 -46.36 -52.92
N GLY A 479 47.96 -46.40 -52.64
CA GLY A 479 48.57 -45.76 -51.46
C GLY A 479 48.54 -46.59 -50.17
N SER A 480 47.82 -47.72 -50.10
CA SER A 480 47.69 -48.58 -48.90
C SER A 480 48.22 -49.99 -49.11
N CYS A 481 48.74 -50.64 -48.06
CA CYS A 481 48.95 -52.09 -48.01
C CYS A 481 47.60 -52.83 -47.94
N THR A 482 47.49 -54.02 -48.55
CA THR A 482 46.24 -54.81 -48.65
C THR A 482 46.50 -56.32 -48.66
N HIS A 483 45.61 -57.10 -48.03
CA HIS A 483 45.80 -58.52 -47.72
C HIS A 483 44.64 -59.43 -48.24
N PRO A 484 44.54 -59.73 -49.55
CA PRO A 484 43.51 -60.61 -50.12
C PRO A 484 43.52 -62.08 -49.62
N LEU A 485 42.33 -62.70 -49.57
CA LEU A 485 42.12 -64.08 -49.08
C LEU A 485 42.35 -65.19 -50.13
N LYS A 486 42.77 -66.37 -49.65
CA LYS A 486 42.96 -67.61 -50.41
C LYS A 486 41.67 -68.43 -50.58
N PRO A 487 41.55 -69.30 -51.61
CA PRO A 487 40.28 -69.96 -51.96
C PRO A 487 39.77 -71.00 -50.96
N ALA A 488 38.44 -71.22 -50.99
CA ALA A 488 37.75 -72.25 -50.21
C ALA A 488 38.26 -73.67 -50.51
N GLY A 489 38.42 -74.47 -49.46
CA GLY A 489 38.92 -75.85 -49.55
C GLY A 489 40.45 -75.97 -49.59
N THR A 490 41.19 -74.86 -49.55
CA THR A 490 42.64 -74.86 -49.30
C THR A 490 42.90 -75.39 -47.88
N PRO A 491 43.75 -76.41 -47.65
CA PRO A 491 44.02 -76.91 -46.30
C PRO A 491 44.64 -75.82 -45.40
N CYS A 492 44.13 -75.63 -44.18
CA CYS A 492 44.70 -74.65 -43.23
C CYS A 492 46.15 -75.02 -42.87
N HIS A 493 46.47 -76.32 -42.77
CA HIS A 493 47.82 -76.84 -42.52
C HIS A 493 48.10 -78.12 -43.34
N PRO A 494 49.16 -78.17 -44.18
CA PRO A 494 49.58 -79.40 -44.85
C PRO A 494 50.65 -80.15 -44.03
N GLY A 495 50.24 -81.14 -43.22
CA GLY A 495 51.21 -82.01 -42.52
C GLY A 495 50.64 -83.10 -41.60
N ASP A 496 49.61 -82.79 -40.81
CA ASP A 496 49.28 -83.59 -39.61
C ASP A 496 48.15 -84.61 -39.79
N ASN A 497 48.23 -85.72 -39.04
CA ASN A 497 47.29 -86.84 -39.09
C ASN A 497 46.18 -86.73 -38.03
N CYS A 498 45.21 -85.84 -38.26
CA CYS A 498 43.93 -85.79 -37.54
C CYS A 498 42.74 -86.06 -38.49
N PRO A 499 41.52 -86.36 -37.98
CA PRO A 499 40.34 -86.65 -38.80
C PRO A 499 39.93 -85.48 -39.72
N ALA A 500 39.29 -85.81 -40.85
CA ALA A 500 39.16 -84.90 -41.98
C ALA A 500 38.01 -83.87 -41.85
N ASN A 501 38.27 -82.74 -41.17
CA ASN A 501 37.31 -81.64 -41.03
C ASN A 501 37.86 -80.20 -41.27
N GLU A 502 39.18 -79.98 -41.39
CA GLU A 502 39.78 -78.63 -41.33
C GLU A 502 40.30 -78.11 -42.70
N ALA A 503 39.76 -76.99 -43.19
CA ALA A 503 40.21 -76.27 -44.39
C ALA A 503 39.77 -74.79 -44.38
N CYS A 504 40.52 -73.89 -45.05
CA CYS A 504 40.14 -72.49 -45.24
C CYS A 504 38.75 -72.44 -45.91
N THR A 505 37.81 -71.67 -45.36
CA THR A 505 36.43 -71.57 -45.89
C THR A 505 36.33 -70.72 -47.15
N GLY A 506 37.38 -69.95 -47.50
CA GLY A 506 37.34 -68.91 -48.53
C GLY A 506 36.50 -67.69 -48.16
N SER A 507 36.01 -67.62 -46.93
CA SER A 507 35.21 -66.52 -46.36
C SER A 507 35.81 -65.94 -45.07
N SER A 508 36.93 -66.49 -44.62
CA SER A 508 37.65 -66.14 -43.39
C SER A 508 39.15 -66.35 -43.62
N PRO A 509 40.03 -65.48 -43.09
CA PRO A 509 41.46 -65.76 -43.02
C PRO A 509 41.81 -66.77 -41.92
N ASP A 510 40.89 -67.01 -40.97
CA ASP A 510 41.05 -67.86 -39.78
C ASP A 510 40.21 -69.15 -39.88
N CYS A 511 40.69 -70.26 -39.32
CA CYS A 511 40.02 -71.59 -39.35
C CYS A 511 38.98 -71.72 -38.18
N PRO A 512 37.74 -72.23 -38.38
CA PRO A 512 36.59 -71.98 -37.49
C PRO A 512 36.27 -73.03 -36.39
N HIS A 513 35.59 -72.60 -35.31
CA HIS A 513 35.04 -73.45 -34.22
C HIS A 513 33.75 -72.82 -33.58
N PRO A 514 32.79 -73.58 -32.97
CA PRO A 514 31.48 -73.06 -32.51
C PRO A 514 31.38 -72.62 -31.03
N ASP A 515 30.18 -72.16 -30.63
CA ASP A 515 29.82 -71.30 -29.47
C ASP A 515 28.82 -71.96 -28.47
N GLU A 516 28.99 -71.74 -27.16
CA GLU A 516 28.14 -72.28 -26.06
C GLU A 516 28.22 -71.48 -24.73
N ASP A 517 27.16 -70.75 -24.32
CA ASP A 517 26.61 -70.79 -22.94
C ASP A 517 25.14 -70.28 -22.84
N GLY A 518 24.81 -69.13 -23.42
CA GLY A 518 23.45 -68.64 -23.63
C GLY A 518 22.67 -68.21 -22.37
N ASP A 519 23.33 -67.60 -21.39
CA ASP A 519 22.76 -67.32 -20.05
C ASP A 519 21.70 -66.19 -19.98
N GLY A 520 21.66 -65.30 -20.98
CA GLY A 520 20.72 -64.18 -21.06
C GLY A 520 21.13 -62.92 -20.28
N VAL A 521 22.37 -62.81 -19.78
CA VAL A 521 22.87 -61.67 -19.01
C VAL A 521 24.03 -60.97 -19.72
N ARG A 522 23.90 -59.66 -19.99
CA ARG A 522 25.05 -58.88 -20.49
C ARG A 522 26.09 -58.67 -19.40
N ASN A 523 27.36 -58.81 -19.77
CA ASN A 523 28.51 -58.58 -18.92
C ASN A 523 29.55 -57.68 -19.61
N ALA A 524 30.43 -57.06 -18.81
CA ALA A 524 31.55 -56.20 -19.21
C ALA A 524 31.27 -54.94 -20.09
N CYS A 525 30.03 -54.64 -20.50
CA CYS A 525 29.72 -53.57 -21.46
C CYS A 525 28.70 -52.49 -21.01
N ASP A 526 28.26 -52.43 -19.75
CA ASP A 526 27.18 -51.54 -19.28
C ASP A 526 27.48 -50.86 -17.91
N PHE A 527 27.48 -49.50 -17.78
CA PHE A 527 27.10 -48.68 -16.58
C PHE A 527 27.27 -47.13 -16.75
N CYS A 528 26.54 -46.29 -15.99
CA CYS A 528 26.64 -44.79 -15.95
C CYS A 528 25.91 -44.14 -14.73
N PRO A 529 26.28 -42.93 -14.22
CA PRO A 529 25.36 -42.12 -13.38
C PRO A 529 25.37 -40.56 -13.49
N THR A 530 24.27 -39.99 -12.96
CA THR A 530 23.69 -38.60 -12.91
C THR A 530 24.39 -37.58 -11.97
N THR A 531 24.17 -36.24 -11.87
CA THR A 531 23.41 -35.10 -12.54
C THR A 531 23.94 -33.78 -11.83
N PRO A 532 23.25 -32.63 -11.53
CA PRO A 532 22.00 -31.96 -11.97
C PRO A 532 22.04 -30.40 -12.19
N THR A 533 21.04 -29.84 -12.89
CA THR A 533 20.54 -28.41 -12.87
C THR A 533 19.32 -28.27 -13.82
N GLY A 534 18.46 -27.23 -13.81
CA GLY A 534 18.27 -26.11 -12.87
C GLY A 534 17.21 -25.07 -13.34
N SER A 535 16.19 -24.80 -12.51
CA SER A 535 15.18 -23.69 -12.49
C SER A 535 14.35 -23.28 -13.73
N CYS A 536 13.05 -23.09 -13.48
CA CYS A 536 12.04 -22.35 -14.26
C CYS A 536 11.24 -21.45 -13.26
N ALA A 537 10.19 -20.67 -13.54
CA ALA A 537 9.33 -20.41 -14.72
C ALA A 537 8.66 -19.01 -14.56
N ASN A 538 7.70 -18.62 -15.42
CA ASN A 538 6.64 -17.66 -15.02
C ASN A 538 5.33 -17.86 -15.81
N HIS A 539 4.18 -17.87 -15.11
CA HIS A 539 2.83 -18.03 -15.68
C HIS A 539 1.83 -17.32 -14.75
N LEU A 540 0.88 -16.57 -15.29
CA LEU A 540 -0.12 -15.86 -14.48
C LEU A 540 -1.07 -16.87 -13.81
N THR A 541 -1.38 -16.67 -12.53
CA THR A 541 -2.36 -17.48 -11.78
C THR A 541 -3.18 -16.59 -10.87
N LEU A 542 -4.51 -16.67 -10.96
CA LEU A 542 -5.37 -16.09 -9.94
C LEU A 542 -5.10 -16.82 -8.61
N THR A 543 -4.78 -16.06 -7.57
CA THR A 543 -4.82 -16.55 -6.18
C THR A 543 -6.28 -16.56 -5.71
N ALA A 544 -6.62 -17.53 -4.84
CA ALA A 544 -8.01 -17.75 -4.46
C ALA A 544 -8.52 -16.61 -3.58
N ALA A 545 -9.60 -15.95 -4.00
CA ALA A 545 -10.30 -14.99 -3.16
C ALA A 545 -10.92 -15.68 -1.94
N SER A 546 -10.74 -15.07 -0.78
CA SER A 546 -11.71 -15.20 0.32
C SER A 546 -12.86 -14.22 0.06
N PHE A 547 -14.01 -14.43 0.70
CA PHE A 547 -15.20 -13.60 0.46
C PHE A 547 -15.76 -13.02 1.75
N SER A 548 -16.47 -11.90 1.64
CA SER A 548 -16.95 -11.07 2.76
C SER A 548 -18.45 -10.80 2.64
N LEU A 549 -19.18 -10.82 3.77
CA LEU A 549 -20.60 -10.52 3.90
C LEU A 549 -20.94 -9.83 5.23
N VAL A 550 -22.06 -9.13 5.27
CA VAL A 550 -22.58 -8.40 6.44
C VAL A 550 -24.02 -8.84 6.75
N SER A 551 -24.39 -8.94 8.04
CA SER A 551 -25.77 -9.22 8.47
C SER A 551 -26.31 -8.18 9.44
N THR A 552 -27.31 -7.41 9.00
CA THR A 552 -28.06 -6.45 9.83
C THR A 552 -29.31 -7.12 10.43
N SER A 553 -29.19 -7.70 11.64
CA SER A 553 -30.33 -8.38 12.28
C SER A 553 -30.38 -8.31 13.81
N GLY A 554 -30.93 -7.23 14.35
CA GLY A 554 -31.18 -7.05 15.79
C GLY A 554 -32.24 -7.99 16.40
N GLN A 555 -31.92 -9.27 16.63
CA GLN A 555 -32.48 -10.10 17.72
C GLN A 555 -31.75 -11.44 17.88
N ALA A 556 -31.34 -11.75 19.11
CA ALA A 556 -30.47 -12.90 19.41
C ALA A 556 -31.21 -14.23 19.67
N ALA A 557 -30.55 -15.35 19.33
CA ALA A 557 -30.90 -16.69 19.80
C ALA A 557 -29.64 -17.55 19.98
N ALA A 558 -29.38 -18.05 21.18
CA ALA A 558 -28.17 -18.81 21.51
C ALA A 558 -28.41 -20.33 21.51
N VAL A 559 -27.50 -21.09 20.89
CA VAL A 559 -27.31 -22.54 21.08
C VAL A 559 -25.81 -22.84 20.99
N ALA A 560 -25.31 -23.77 21.81
CA ALA A 560 -23.93 -24.24 21.78
C ALA A 560 -23.88 -25.77 21.69
N ASP A 561 -22.87 -26.31 21.02
CA ASP A 561 -22.21 -27.59 21.39
C ASP A 561 -20.81 -27.67 20.74
N GLU A 562 -20.02 -28.69 21.09
CA GLU A 562 -18.57 -28.77 20.86
C GLU A 562 -18.13 -29.59 19.60
N SER A 563 -16.83 -29.49 19.28
CA SER A 563 -15.90 -30.56 18.84
C SER A 563 -15.17 -30.45 17.46
N GLU A 564 -13.86 -30.69 17.56
CA GLU A 564 -12.91 -31.31 16.61
C GLU A 564 -12.78 -30.84 15.12
N THR A 565 -11.82 -29.92 14.93
CA THR A 565 -10.68 -30.00 13.97
C THR A 565 -10.89 -30.51 12.52
N ALA A 566 -10.67 -29.63 11.55
CA ALA A 566 -10.09 -29.96 10.25
C ALA A 566 -9.31 -28.77 9.65
N GLN A 567 -8.18 -29.04 8.99
CA GLN A 567 -7.58 -28.18 7.95
C GLN A 567 -8.24 -28.56 6.59
N VAL A 568 -8.02 -27.93 5.42
CA VAL A 568 -6.97 -27.01 4.92
C VAL A 568 -7.60 -26.05 3.87
N ASN A 569 -6.78 -25.19 3.26
CA ASN A 569 -6.82 -24.63 1.90
C ASN A 569 -8.13 -24.02 1.30
N ASN A 570 -8.09 -22.68 1.16
CA ASN A 570 -8.64 -21.88 0.05
C ASN A 570 -10.05 -22.21 -0.47
N SER A 571 -11.07 -21.76 0.26
CA SER A 571 -12.32 -21.13 -0.25
C SER A 571 -13.18 -20.73 0.95
N GLY A 572 -12.76 -19.66 1.65
CA GLY A 572 -13.36 -19.20 2.89
C GLY A 572 -14.36 -18.05 2.69
N LEU A 573 -15.30 -17.94 3.62
CA LEU A 573 -16.27 -16.85 3.70
C LEU A 573 -16.30 -16.28 5.12
N LEU A 574 -16.14 -14.97 5.25
CA LEU A 574 -16.30 -14.24 6.51
C LEU A 574 -17.65 -13.51 6.50
N VAL A 575 -18.33 -13.50 7.66
CA VAL A 575 -19.64 -12.84 7.80
C VAL A 575 -19.71 -12.06 9.12
N THR A 576 -20.08 -10.78 9.11
CA THR A 576 -20.41 -10.04 10.34
C THR A 576 -21.83 -10.31 10.82
N ASP A 577 -22.01 -10.50 12.13
CA ASP A 577 -23.29 -10.43 12.81
C ASP A 577 -23.36 -9.14 13.63
N PHE A 578 -24.13 -8.17 13.12
CA PHE A 578 -24.32 -6.84 13.72
C PHE A 578 -24.89 -6.90 15.15
N ALA A 579 -25.64 -7.96 15.51
CA ALA A 579 -26.38 -8.02 16.77
C ALA A 579 -25.76 -8.98 17.80
N LEU A 580 -24.82 -9.82 17.38
CA LEU A 580 -23.99 -10.63 18.28
C LEU A 580 -22.56 -10.07 18.42
N ASN A 581 -22.26 -8.94 17.77
CA ASN A 581 -20.96 -8.26 17.74
C ASN A 581 -19.83 -9.23 17.39
N GLN A 582 -20.01 -9.94 16.27
CA GLN A 582 -19.21 -11.10 15.89
C GLN A 582 -18.82 -11.14 14.41
N VAL A 583 -17.60 -11.59 14.12
CA VAL A 583 -17.17 -12.07 12.80
C VAL A 583 -17.15 -13.60 12.82
N ILE A 584 -17.88 -14.22 11.90
CA ILE A 584 -18.04 -15.68 11.79
C ILE A 584 -17.25 -16.18 10.57
N VAL A 585 -16.36 -17.14 10.80
CA VAL A 585 -15.60 -17.82 9.75
C VAL A 585 -16.38 -19.05 9.27
N PHE A 586 -16.64 -19.10 7.96
CA PHE A 586 -17.20 -20.24 7.26
C PHE A 586 -16.17 -20.83 6.29
N LEU A 587 -16.06 -22.15 6.24
CA LEU A 587 -15.26 -22.86 5.23
C LEU A 587 -16.19 -23.49 4.19
N SER A 588 -15.89 -23.36 2.90
CA SER A 588 -16.59 -24.09 1.84
C SER A 588 -16.30 -25.59 1.92
N LYS A 589 -17.26 -26.42 1.49
CA LYS A 589 -17.08 -27.87 1.29
C LYS A 589 -16.77 -28.23 -0.16
N GLY A 590 -16.61 -27.23 -1.04
CA GLY A 590 -16.38 -27.42 -2.47
C GLY A 590 -17.62 -27.89 -3.26
N ASP A 591 -18.81 -27.86 -2.67
CA ASP A 591 -20.07 -28.21 -3.33
C ASP A 591 -21.06 -27.04 -3.41
N GLY A 592 -20.62 -25.83 -3.05
CA GLY A 592 -21.50 -24.67 -2.85
C GLY A 592 -22.13 -24.58 -1.46
N THR A 593 -21.88 -25.51 -0.53
CA THR A 593 -22.29 -25.40 0.88
C THR A 593 -21.11 -25.09 1.79
N PHE A 594 -21.42 -24.48 2.94
CA PHE A 594 -20.42 -24.04 3.91
C PHE A 594 -20.58 -24.75 5.27
N GLN A 595 -19.58 -24.62 6.13
CA GLN A 595 -19.66 -24.98 7.55
C GLN A 595 -19.08 -23.86 8.43
N ARG A 596 -19.79 -23.50 9.51
CA ARG A 596 -19.28 -22.57 10.53
C ARG A 596 -18.07 -23.22 11.20
N PHE A 597 -16.92 -22.56 11.13
CA PHE A 597 -15.64 -23.07 11.62
C PHE A 597 -15.21 -22.40 12.91
N ARG A 598 -15.28 -21.07 12.97
CA ARG A 598 -14.88 -20.28 14.14
C ARG A 598 -15.67 -18.97 14.21
N THR A 599 -15.60 -18.29 15.34
CA THR A 599 -16.22 -17.00 15.55
C THR A 599 -15.35 -16.15 16.48
N TYR A 600 -15.34 -14.85 16.20
CA TYR A 600 -14.53 -13.83 16.85
C TYR A 600 -15.45 -12.71 17.30
N THR A 601 -15.35 -12.27 18.56
CA THR A 601 -16.05 -11.07 19.04
C THR A 601 -15.29 -9.83 18.58
N VAL A 602 -16.01 -8.81 18.12
CA VAL A 602 -15.47 -7.54 17.60
C VAL A 602 -16.12 -6.37 18.35
N GLY A 603 -15.98 -5.13 17.86
CA GLY A 603 -16.73 -3.98 18.39
C GLY A 603 -18.24 -4.09 18.16
N ASP A 604 -18.98 -3.07 18.59
CA ASP A 604 -20.44 -3.10 18.57
C ASP A 604 -21.02 -2.68 17.21
N GLY A 605 -21.95 -3.48 16.69
CA GLY A 605 -22.59 -3.23 15.39
C GLY A 605 -21.69 -3.35 14.17
N PRO A 606 -20.97 -4.48 13.95
CA PRO A 606 -20.09 -4.66 12.78
C PRO A 606 -20.87 -4.64 11.45
N LEU A 607 -20.72 -3.54 10.69
CA LEU A 607 -21.53 -3.18 9.52
C LEU A 607 -20.78 -3.21 8.18
N ALA A 608 -19.45 -3.19 8.19
CA ALA A 608 -18.63 -3.40 6.98
C ALA A 608 -17.47 -4.36 7.26
N LEU A 609 -16.97 -5.07 6.24
CA LEU A 609 -15.94 -6.09 6.38
C LEU A 609 -15.07 -6.17 5.12
N GLY A 610 -13.80 -5.87 5.27
CA GLY A 610 -12.76 -6.00 4.24
C GLY A 610 -11.79 -7.14 4.55
N ILE A 611 -11.02 -7.52 3.54
CA ILE A 611 -10.04 -8.60 3.57
C ILE A 611 -8.78 -8.16 2.82
N GLY A 612 -7.63 -8.66 3.25
CA GLY A 612 -6.33 -8.32 2.65
C GLY A 612 -5.23 -9.20 3.21
N ASP A 613 -3.98 -8.96 2.81
CA ASP A 613 -2.79 -9.35 3.56
C ASP A 613 -2.19 -8.04 4.10
N PHE A 614 -2.56 -7.66 5.32
CA PHE A 614 -2.16 -6.35 5.88
C PHE A 614 -0.74 -6.40 6.44
N ASN A 615 -0.31 -7.58 6.91
CA ASN A 615 0.99 -7.77 7.53
C ASN A 615 2.10 -8.22 6.54
N GLY A 616 1.72 -8.73 5.36
CA GLY A 616 2.63 -9.10 4.27
C GLY A 616 3.20 -10.52 4.36
N ASP A 617 2.56 -11.43 5.10
CA ASP A 617 3.05 -12.81 5.32
C ASP A 617 2.44 -13.89 4.41
N GLY A 618 1.66 -13.47 3.41
CA GLY A 618 1.10 -14.31 2.34
C GLY A 618 -0.23 -14.95 2.70
N LYS A 619 -0.97 -14.40 3.67
CA LYS A 619 -2.21 -14.96 4.21
C LYS A 619 -3.33 -13.92 4.23
N THR A 620 -4.58 -14.40 4.25
CA THR A 620 -5.74 -13.51 4.38
C THR A 620 -5.97 -13.12 5.83
N ASP A 621 -5.88 -11.83 6.09
CA ASP A 621 -6.37 -11.08 7.25
C ASP A 621 -7.78 -10.49 6.97
N TRP A 622 -8.43 -9.91 7.97
CA TRP A 622 -9.65 -9.10 7.79
C TRP A 622 -9.72 -7.88 8.70
N ILE A 623 -10.53 -6.90 8.29
CA ILE A 623 -10.86 -5.71 9.07
C ILE A 623 -12.37 -5.45 9.00
N THR A 624 -13.01 -5.11 10.12
CA THR A 624 -14.45 -4.79 10.17
C THR A 624 -14.70 -3.43 10.81
N ALA A 625 -15.64 -2.65 10.27
CA ALA A 625 -16.12 -1.41 10.86
C ALA A 625 -17.31 -1.67 11.81
N ASN A 626 -17.22 -1.19 13.04
CA ASN A 626 -18.19 -1.37 14.11
C ASN A 626 -18.96 -0.06 14.32
N TYR A 627 -20.11 0.05 13.64
CA TYR A 627 -20.90 1.27 13.51
C TYR A 627 -21.32 1.88 14.86
N LEU A 628 -21.62 1.05 15.86
CA LEU A 628 -22.13 1.51 17.16
C LEU A 628 -21.03 1.86 18.18
N SER A 629 -19.76 1.53 17.89
CA SER A 629 -18.63 1.78 18.78
C SER A 629 -17.48 2.58 18.14
N ASN A 630 -17.73 3.24 17.00
CA ASN A 630 -16.78 4.12 16.28
C ASN A 630 -15.37 3.52 16.13
N THR A 631 -15.30 2.20 15.90
CA THR A 631 -14.05 1.44 15.89
C THR A 631 -13.96 0.54 14.67
N LEU A 632 -12.74 0.30 14.20
CA LEU A 632 -12.43 -0.87 13.39
C LEU A 632 -11.95 -2.02 14.29
N THR A 633 -12.04 -3.26 13.81
CA THR A 633 -11.39 -4.42 14.44
C THR A 633 -10.68 -5.24 13.39
N VAL A 634 -9.39 -5.52 13.62
CA VAL A 634 -8.51 -6.24 12.70
C VAL A 634 -8.24 -7.64 13.24
N GLY A 635 -8.28 -8.64 12.36
CA GLY A 635 -7.89 -10.02 12.66
C GLY A 635 -6.83 -10.53 11.70
N LEU A 636 -5.59 -10.66 12.20
CA LEU A 636 -4.46 -11.19 11.43
C LEU A 636 -4.51 -12.74 11.34
N GLY A 637 -4.26 -13.27 10.15
CA GLY A 637 -4.49 -14.67 9.78
C GLY A 637 -3.33 -15.63 10.11
N ASN A 638 -3.67 -16.85 10.51
CA ASN A 638 -2.72 -17.96 10.64
C ASN A 638 -2.66 -18.86 9.38
N GLY A 639 -3.51 -18.59 8.37
CA GLY A 639 -3.53 -19.31 7.08
C GLY A 639 -4.28 -20.65 7.11
N ASP A 640 -4.76 -21.08 8.28
CA ASP A 640 -5.57 -22.29 8.49
C ASP A 640 -7.06 -21.99 8.73
N GLY A 641 -7.50 -20.77 8.44
CA GLY A 641 -8.84 -20.26 8.76
C GLY A 641 -8.99 -19.78 10.21
N THR A 642 -7.93 -19.83 11.01
CA THR A 642 -7.87 -19.13 12.31
C THR A 642 -7.12 -17.80 12.18
N PHE A 643 -7.46 -16.90 13.08
CA PHE A 643 -6.87 -15.57 13.26
C PHE A 643 -6.30 -15.47 14.68
N GLY A 644 -5.26 -14.64 14.84
CA GLY A 644 -4.48 -14.47 16.06
C GLY A 644 -5.17 -13.64 17.15
N ARG A 645 -4.42 -12.74 17.79
CA ARG A 645 -5.01 -11.69 18.62
C ARG A 645 -5.66 -10.65 17.71
N LEU A 646 -6.92 -10.32 17.99
CA LEU A 646 -7.56 -9.15 17.42
C LEU A 646 -7.02 -7.89 18.10
N PHE A 647 -7.09 -6.77 17.40
CA PHE A 647 -6.93 -5.44 17.98
C PHE A 647 -7.95 -4.49 17.37
N HIS A 648 -8.22 -3.40 18.09
CA HIS A 648 -9.20 -2.39 17.73
C HIS A 648 -8.45 -1.12 17.32
N ILE A 649 -9.05 -0.37 16.40
CA ILE A 649 -8.61 0.98 16.01
C ILE A 649 -9.80 1.87 16.31
N PHE A 650 -9.64 2.89 17.14
CA PHE A 650 -10.64 3.95 17.29
C PHE A 650 -10.44 4.93 16.14
N LEU A 651 -11.52 5.37 15.51
CA LEU A 651 -11.46 6.41 14.50
C LEU A 651 -11.57 7.75 15.22
N ILE A 652 -10.50 8.53 15.21
CA ILE A 652 -10.42 9.81 15.92
C ILE A 652 -11.45 10.78 15.32
N SER A 653 -11.52 10.79 13.99
CA SER A 653 -12.38 11.69 13.20
C SER A 653 -13.69 11.07 12.69
N GLY A 654 -13.93 9.77 12.97
CA GLY A 654 -14.90 8.95 12.26
C GLY A 654 -16.07 8.43 13.10
N VAL A 655 -17.22 9.10 13.03
CA VAL A 655 -18.44 8.70 13.74
C VAL A 655 -19.32 7.78 12.88
N ASN A 656 -19.76 6.68 13.48
CA ASN A 656 -20.60 5.66 12.85
C ASN A 656 -20.05 5.12 11.51
N PRO A 657 -18.90 4.42 11.50
CA PRO A 657 -18.30 3.87 10.29
C PRO A 657 -19.23 2.85 9.63
N SER A 658 -19.69 3.16 8.42
CA SER A 658 -20.78 2.49 7.71
C SER A 658 -20.30 1.55 6.62
N SER A 659 -19.17 1.89 6.00
CA SER A 659 -18.58 1.15 4.88
C SER A 659 -17.07 1.26 4.91
N LEU A 660 -16.37 0.30 4.30
CA LEU A 660 -14.93 0.37 4.12
C LEU A 660 -14.50 -0.34 2.84
N ALA A 661 -13.37 0.07 2.29
CA ALA A 661 -12.67 -0.66 1.23
C ALA A 661 -11.17 -0.81 1.56
N VAL A 662 -10.54 -1.79 0.92
CA VAL A 662 -9.13 -2.17 1.12
C VAL A 662 -8.42 -2.10 -0.23
N ALA A 663 -7.35 -1.33 -0.32
CA ALA A 663 -6.49 -1.23 -1.50
C ALA A 663 -5.12 -0.62 -1.13
N ASP A 664 -4.17 -0.62 -2.06
CA ASP A 664 -2.91 0.13 -1.96
C ASP A 664 -3.14 1.55 -2.51
N PHE A 665 -3.39 2.54 -1.65
CA PHE A 665 -3.72 3.91 -2.06
C PHE A 665 -2.48 4.81 -2.16
N ASN A 666 -1.39 4.46 -1.45
CA ASN A 666 -0.12 5.20 -1.46
C ASN A 666 0.95 4.59 -2.39
N ARG A 667 0.68 3.42 -3.01
CA ARG A 667 1.56 2.64 -3.89
C ARG A 667 2.85 2.14 -3.21
N ASP A 668 2.85 1.96 -1.88
CA ASP A 668 4.01 1.42 -1.15
C ASP A 668 4.08 -0.13 -1.17
N GLY A 669 3.02 -0.79 -1.64
CA GLY A 669 2.91 -2.25 -1.74
C GLY A 669 2.24 -2.92 -0.54
N ARG A 670 1.76 -2.15 0.45
CA ARG A 670 0.89 -2.62 1.54
C ARG A 670 -0.58 -2.39 1.18
N LEU A 671 -1.48 -2.76 2.09
CA LEU A 671 -2.90 -2.52 1.95
C LEU A 671 -3.36 -1.52 3.02
N ASP A 672 -3.87 -0.41 2.54
CA ASP A 672 -4.52 0.67 3.28
C ASP A 672 -6.03 0.38 3.43
N VAL A 673 -6.72 1.21 4.22
CA VAL A 673 -8.18 1.14 4.41
C VAL A 673 -8.80 2.53 4.28
N ALA A 674 -9.83 2.65 3.45
CA ALA A 674 -10.70 3.82 3.40
C ALA A 674 -12.02 3.48 4.11
N VAL A 675 -12.54 4.38 4.94
CA VAL A 675 -13.73 4.16 5.77
C VAL A 675 -14.70 5.33 5.59
N ALA A 676 -15.96 5.05 5.24
CA ALA A 676 -17.04 6.03 5.21
C ALA A 676 -17.70 6.14 6.59
N ASN A 677 -17.81 7.35 7.13
CA ASN A 677 -18.33 7.60 8.47
C ASN A 677 -19.67 8.33 8.41
N PHE A 678 -20.76 7.61 8.64
CA PHE A 678 -22.12 8.10 8.40
C PHE A 678 -22.53 9.26 9.32
N GLY A 679 -21.95 9.34 10.52
CA GLY A 679 -22.29 10.34 11.54
C GLY A 679 -21.44 11.60 11.49
N SER A 680 -20.28 11.58 10.83
CA SER A 680 -19.32 12.69 10.74
C SER A 680 -19.08 13.20 9.32
N ASP A 681 -19.91 12.77 8.35
CA ASP A 681 -19.93 13.22 6.96
C ASP A 681 -18.56 13.28 6.27
N ASN A 682 -17.72 12.29 6.55
CA ASN A 682 -16.33 12.24 6.12
C ASN A 682 -15.86 10.82 5.75
N VAL A 683 -14.67 10.74 5.17
CA VAL A 683 -13.97 9.50 4.82
C VAL A 683 -12.59 9.48 5.45
N THR A 684 -12.35 8.56 6.39
CA THR A 684 -11.03 8.36 7.00
C THR A 684 -10.17 7.46 6.11
N ILE A 685 -8.92 7.86 5.87
CA ILE A 685 -7.89 7.01 5.26
C ILE A 685 -6.90 6.55 6.34
N LEU A 686 -6.73 5.23 6.41
CA LEU A 686 -5.81 4.57 7.33
C LEU A 686 -4.70 3.88 6.52
N LEU A 687 -3.48 4.40 6.60
CA LEU A 687 -2.34 3.85 5.84
C LEU A 687 -1.74 2.62 6.54
N GLY A 688 -1.43 1.60 5.75
CA GLY A 688 -0.86 0.33 6.19
C GLY A 688 0.56 0.48 6.73
N ARG A 689 0.87 -0.21 7.82
CA ARG A 689 2.19 -0.23 8.47
C ARG A 689 2.66 -1.66 8.73
N GLU A 690 3.86 -1.81 9.27
CA GLU A 690 4.41 -3.12 9.61
C GLU A 690 3.55 -3.88 10.64
N GLU A 691 3.67 -5.20 10.64
CA GLU A 691 2.87 -6.13 11.47
C GLU A 691 1.34 -6.05 11.25
N GLY A 692 0.87 -5.46 10.14
CA GLY A 692 -0.55 -5.30 9.84
C GLY A 692 -1.24 -4.22 10.67
N ARG A 693 -0.46 -3.32 11.28
CA ARG A 693 -0.95 -2.11 11.94
C ARG A 693 -1.35 -1.08 10.89
N PHE A 694 -2.09 -0.07 11.34
CA PHE A 694 -2.42 1.12 10.56
C PHE A 694 -2.11 2.37 11.36
N ALA A 695 -2.03 3.51 10.67
CA ALA A 695 -2.28 4.81 11.30
C ALA A 695 -3.44 5.49 10.57
N GLU A 696 -4.33 6.13 11.31
CA GLU A 696 -5.17 7.20 10.77
C GLU A 696 -4.23 8.34 10.35
N VAL A 697 -4.36 8.80 9.11
CA VAL A 697 -3.43 9.79 8.50
C VAL A 697 -4.16 10.95 7.85
N LEU A 698 -5.36 10.72 7.34
CA LEU A 698 -6.16 11.75 6.69
C LEU A 698 -7.64 11.54 6.97
N ASN A 699 -8.30 12.60 7.42
CA ASN A 699 -9.75 12.70 7.38
C ASN A 699 -10.15 13.54 6.15
N ILE A 700 -11.03 13.02 5.31
CA ILE A 700 -11.51 13.73 4.12
C ILE A 700 -12.96 14.15 4.38
N PRO A 701 -13.23 15.42 4.75
CA PRO A 701 -14.60 15.94 4.76
C PRO A 701 -15.18 15.86 3.34
N ILE A 702 -16.44 15.42 3.21
CA ILE A 702 -17.14 15.38 1.92
C ILE A 702 -18.38 16.26 1.98
N SER A 703 -18.71 16.94 0.89
CA SER A 703 -19.84 17.88 0.88
C SER A 703 -21.22 17.19 0.79
N GLY A 704 -21.28 15.86 0.96
CA GLY A 704 -22.47 15.02 0.83
C GLY A 704 -22.80 14.21 2.09
N HIS A 705 -23.89 14.57 2.76
CA HIS A 705 -24.29 14.00 4.06
C HIS A 705 -24.70 12.51 4.05
N GLY A 706 -24.32 11.81 5.11
CA GLY A 706 -24.62 10.42 5.44
C GLY A 706 -23.93 9.39 4.55
N PRO A 707 -22.58 9.40 4.40
CA PRO A 707 -21.89 8.42 3.57
C PRO A 707 -22.13 6.99 4.06
N SER A 708 -22.53 6.12 3.13
CA SER A 708 -23.23 4.87 3.41
C SER A 708 -22.62 3.63 2.78
N ALA A 709 -21.95 3.82 1.63
CA ALA A 709 -21.16 2.80 0.96
C ALA A 709 -20.05 3.48 0.15
N LEU A 710 -18.89 2.82 0.02
CA LEU A 710 -17.81 3.29 -0.85
C LEU A 710 -17.25 2.16 -1.71
N ALA A 711 -16.70 2.53 -2.87
CA ALA A 711 -16.01 1.63 -3.78
C ALA A 711 -14.76 2.30 -4.38
N VAL A 712 -13.81 1.48 -4.83
CA VAL A 712 -12.48 1.90 -5.31
C VAL A 712 -12.30 1.55 -6.78
N THR A 713 -11.85 2.50 -7.61
CA THR A 713 -11.49 2.27 -9.02
C THR A 713 -10.70 3.43 -9.60
N ASP A 714 -10.05 3.25 -10.75
CA ASP A 714 -9.36 4.28 -11.53
C ASP A 714 -10.38 4.99 -12.46
N LEU A 715 -10.99 6.09 -12.01
CA LEU A 715 -12.15 6.72 -12.67
C LEU A 715 -11.79 7.50 -13.94
N ASP A 716 -10.63 8.16 -13.97
CA ASP A 716 -10.21 9.00 -15.09
C ASP A 716 -9.17 8.34 -16.03
N LEU A 717 -8.57 7.23 -15.59
CA LEU A 717 -7.57 6.40 -16.28
C LEU A 717 -6.14 6.96 -16.26
N ASP A 718 -5.75 7.66 -15.18
CA ASP A 718 -4.34 7.97 -14.86
C ASP A 718 -3.58 6.80 -14.21
N GLY A 719 -4.31 5.78 -13.71
CA GLY A 719 -3.76 4.57 -13.10
C GLY A 719 -3.59 4.65 -11.58
N THR A 720 -4.00 5.73 -10.91
CA THR A 720 -4.19 5.79 -9.46
C THR A 720 -5.49 5.09 -9.06
N LEU A 721 -5.88 5.19 -7.79
CA LEU A 721 -7.14 4.65 -7.30
C LEU A 721 -7.94 5.79 -6.68
N ASP A 722 -9.19 5.93 -7.12
CA ASP A 722 -10.16 6.92 -6.68
C ASP A 722 -11.25 6.27 -5.81
N LEU A 723 -12.00 7.11 -5.09
CA LEU A 723 -13.15 6.68 -4.29
C LEU A 723 -14.47 7.16 -4.90
N VAL A 724 -15.45 6.26 -4.91
CA VAL A 724 -16.86 6.54 -5.22
C VAL A 724 -17.69 6.26 -3.97
N VAL A 725 -18.28 7.30 -3.38
CA VAL A 725 -18.99 7.24 -2.09
C VAL A 725 -20.47 7.57 -2.29
N THR A 726 -21.41 6.72 -1.84
CA THR A 726 -22.85 7.06 -1.83
C THR A 726 -23.26 7.74 -0.54
N ASN A 727 -23.99 8.85 -0.67
CA ASN A 727 -24.39 9.68 0.45
C ASN A 727 -25.91 9.57 0.66
N PHE A 728 -26.32 8.87 1.73
CA PHE A 728 -27.70 8.43 1.95
C PHE A 728 -28.66 9.59 2.23
N LEU A 729 -28.23 10.58 3.01
CA LEU A 729 -29.07 11.70 3.44
C LEU A 729 -29.19 12.77 2.36
N SER A 730 -28.09 13.05 1.65
CA SER A 730 -28.03 14.03 0.54
C SER A 730 -28.50 13.46 -0.81
N ASN A 731 -28.57 12.13 -0.97
CA ASN A 731 -29.10 11.40 -2.14
C ASN A 731 -28.23 11.51 -3.41
N ASP A 732 -26.93 11.71 -3.23
CA ASP A 732 -25.94 11.79 -4.30
C ASP A 732 -24.77 10.80 -4.11
N VAL A 733 -23.79 10.91 -4.99
CA VAL A 733 -22.55 10.14 -5.00
C VAL A 733 -21.38 11.11 -5.14
N SER A 734 -20.48 11.12 -4.17
CA SER A 734 -19.20 11.84 -4.24
C SER A 734 -18.17 11.04 -5.02
N LEU A 735 -17.43 11.73 -5.89
CA LEU A 735 -16.24 11.23 -6.57
C LEU A 735 -15.02 11.95 -5.98
N LEU A 736 -14.10 11.20 -5.40
CA LEU A 736 -12.86 11.71 -4.82
C LEU A 736 -11.70 11.14 -5.64
N LEU A 737 -10.93 11.98 -6.33
CA LEU A 737 -9.76 11.49 -7.08
C LEU A 737 -8.58 11.31 -6.14
N GLY A 738 -7.84 10.22 -6.32
CA GLY A 738 -6.58 9.96 -5.62
C GLY A 738 -5.40 10.67 -6.28
N ASN A 739 -4.32 10.90 -5.52
CA ASN A 739 -3.02 11.30 -6.09
C ASN A 739 -1.98 10.15 -6.11
N GLY A 740 -2.37 8.96 -5.66
CA GLY A 740 -1.47 7.82 -5.51
C GLY A 740 -0.44 7.94 -4.38
N GLN A 741 -0.62 8.85 -3.43
CA GLN A 741 0.11 8.98 -2.16
C GLN A 741 -0.83 8.82 -0.94
N GLY A 742 -2.01 8.21 -1.11
CA GLY A 742 -3.03 8.08 -0.07
C GLY A 742 -3.89 9.32 0.18
N TRP A 743 -3.67 10.41 -0.56
CA TRP A 743 -4.51 11.62 -0.50
C TRP A 743 -5.58 11.62 -1.58
N PHE A 744 -6.73 12.22 -1.26
CA PHE A 744 -7.88 12.30 -2.16
C PHE A 744 -8.57 13.67 -2.05
N ALA A 745 -9.18 14.14 -3.15
CA ALA A 745 -9.96 15.38 -3.19
C ALA A 745 -11.33 15.17 -3.84
N GLU A 746 -12.42 15.65 -3.23
CA GLU A 746 -13.77 15.60 -3.82
C GLU A 746 -13.85 16.52 -5.05
N VAL A 747 -13.85 15.93 -6.25
CA VAL A 747 -13.92 16.70 -7.50
C VAL A 747 -15.33 16.90 -8.02
N ARG A 748 -16.29 16.04 -7.64
CA ARG A 748 -17.62 16.04 -8.25
C ARG A 748 -18.67 15.23 -7.47
N ARG A 749 -19.89 15.75 -7.39
CA ARG A 749 -21.08 14.97 -6.98
C ARG A 749 -22.00 14.60 -8.14
N LEU A 750 -22.55 13.38 -8.08
CA LEU A 750 -23.49 12.81 -9.05
C LEU A 750 -24.83 12.51 -8.36
N GLN A 751 -25.90 13.17 -8.80
CA GLN A 751 -27.25 12.93 -8.28
C GLN A 751 -27.75 11.52 -8.63
N VAL A 752 -28.23 10.75 -7.64
CA VAL A 752 -28.78 9.37 -7.81
C VAL A 752 -30.26 9.29 -7.39
N ARG A 753 -30.78 8.12 -7.01
CA ARG A 753 -32.12 7.96 -6.42
C ARG A 753 -32.04 7.94 -4.89
N GLU A 754 -33.15 8.28 -4.26
CA GLU A 754 -33.24 8.58 -2.83
C GLU A 754 -32.77 7.42 -1.93
N GLY A 755 -32.04 7.76 -0.88
CA GLY A 755 -31.43 6.82 0.06
C GLY A 755 -30.52 5.78 -0.60
N PRO A 756 -29.44 6.17 -1.33
CA PRO A 756 -28.45 5.23 -1.82
C PRO A 756 -27.76 4.54 -0.63
N MET A 757 -27.69 3.19 -0.66
CA MET A 757 -27.16 2.35 0.44
C MET A 757 -26.04 1.40 0.02
N ALA A 758 -25.81 1.21 -1.27
CA ALA A 758 -24.71 0.41 -1.78
C ALA A 758 -24.24 0.93 -3.13
N VAL A 759 -22.94 0.84 -3.40
CA VAL A 759 -22.31 1.24 -4.65
C VAL A 759 -21.41 0.13 -5.18
N THR A 760 -21.28 0.04 -6.49
CA THR A 760 -20.30 -0.81 -7.16
C THR A 760 -19.81 -0.12 -8.43
N VAL A 761 -18.60 -0.49 -8.87
CA VAL A 761 -17.88 0.13 -9.98
C VAL A 761 -17.31 -0.97 -10.87
N ALA A 762 -17.56 -0.88 -12.18
CA ALA A 762 -17.01 -1.78 -13.19
C ALA A 762 -17.32 -1.27 -14.60
N ASP A 763 -16.64 -1.80 -15.61
CA ASP A 763 -16.98 -1.58 -17.02
C ASP A 763 -18.26 -2.35 -17.41
N LEU A 764 -19.42 -1.77 -17.10
CA LEU A 764 -20.75 -2.38 -17.27
C LEU A 764 -21.17 -2.39 -18.74
N ASN A 765 -20.70 -1.41 -19.53
CA ASN A 765 -21.05 -1.25 -20.93
C ASN A 765 -20.01 -1.85 -21.91
N ARG A 766 -18.78 -2.12 -21.44
CA ARG A 766 -17.63 -2.64 -22.18
C ARG A 766 -16.95 -1.66 -23.16
N ASP A 767 -16.93 -0.37 -22.81
CA ASP A 767 -16.16 0.68 -23.52
C ASP A 767 -14.73 0.87 -22.99
N GLY A 768 -14.35 0.16 -21.92
CA GLY A 768 -13.02 0.22 -21.31
C GLY A 768 -12.88 1.28 -20.20
N ARG A 769 -13.98 1.65 -19.54
CA ARG A 769 -14.02 2.64 -18.45
C ARG A 769 -14.85 2.13 -17.27
N PRO A 770 -14.60 2.55 -16.03
CA PRO A 770 -15.51 2.25 -14.94
C PRO A 770 -16.82 3.04 -15.08
N ASP A 771 -17.92 2.31 -15.16
CA ASP A 771 -19.26 2.80 -14.89
C ASP A 771 -19.58 2.65 -13.39
N ILE A 772 -20.44 3.51 -12.87
CA ILE A 772 -20.89 3.47 -11.47
C ILE A 772 -22.31 2.93 -11.42
N ALA A 773 -22.63 2.06 -10.46
CA ALA A 773 -24.01 1.70 -10.14
C ALA A 773 -24.28 1.86 -8.64
N ALA A 774 -25.34 2.60 -8.29
CA ALA A 774 -25.74 2.87 -6.91
C ALA A 774 -27.16 2.32 -6.64
N ALA A 775 -27.33 1.51 -5.60
CA ALA A 775 -28.60 0.94 -5.18
C ALA A 775 -29.30 1.86 -4.15
N SER A 776 -30.53 2.28 -4.46
CA SER A 776 -31.29 3.28 -3.74
C SER A 776 -32.48 2.67 -3.00
N PHE A 777 -32.28 2.44 -1.70
CA PHE A 777 -33.19 1.69 -0.84
C PHE A 777 -34.57 2.33 -0.72
N ALA A 778 -34.64 3.66 -0.62
CA ALA A 778 -35.90 4.38 -0.43
C ALA A 778 -36.74 4.48 -1.73
N HIS A 779 -36.16 4.14 -2.89
CA HIS A 779 -36.76 4.38 -4.21
C HIS A 779 -36.91 3.11 -5.08
N ASP A 780 -36.70 1.91 -4.52
CA ASP A 780 -36.85 0.60 -5.19
C ASP A 780 -36.12 0.50 -6.55
N ALA A 781 -34.92 1.09 -6.64
CA ALA A 781 -34.19 1.26 -7.91
C ALA A 781 -32.65 1.20 -7.77
N ILE A 782 -31.96 0.98 -8.89
CA ILE A 782 -30.53 1.25 -9.07
C ILE A 782 -30.37 2.42 -10.04
N SER A 783 -29.53 3.39 -9.70
CA SER A 783 -29.02 4.40 -10.62
C SER A 783 -27.74 3.88 -11.28
N VAL A 784 -27.78 3.53 -12.57
CA VAL A 784 -26.57 3.19 -13.36
C VAL A 784 -26.09 4.44 -14.06
N LEU A 785 -24.82 4.79 -13.87
CA LEU A 785 -24.19 6.00 -14.38
C LEU A 785 -23.04 5.57 -15.30
N LEU A 786 -23.32 5.51 -16.61
CA LEU A 786 -22.30 5.10 -17.58
C LEU A 786 -21.31 6.25 -17.84
N SER A 787 -20.02 5.94 -17.96
CA SER A 787 -18.95 6.92 -18.16
C SER A 787 -19.01 7.59 -19.55
N ARG A 788 -18.10 8.54 -19.83
CA ARG A 788 -17.93 9.14 -21.16
C ARG A 788 -16.46 9.41 -21.47
N PRO A 789 -16.03 9.30 -22.74
CA PRO A 789 -14.66 9.58 -23.13
C PRO A 789 -14.19 10.99 -22.76
N GLY A 790 -13.05 11.09 -22.09
CA GLY A 790 -12.32 12.34 -21.86
C GLY A 790 -12.95 13.31 -20.85
N SER A 791 -13.82 12.84 -19.94
CA SER A 791 -14.32 13.64 -18.82
C SER A 791 -14.99 12.77 -17.75
N LEU A 792 -14.98 13.21 -16.48
CA LEU A 792 -15.76 12.64 -15.38
C LEU A 792 -17.28 12.97 -15.51
N THR A 793 -17.85 12.84 -16.70
CA THR A 793 -19.28 13.11 -16.97
C THR A 793 -20.03 11.85 -17.32
N PHE A 794 -21.12 11.59 -16.59
CA PHE A 794 -21.82 10.32 -16.66
C PHE A 794 -23.19 10.42 -17.35
N ALA A 795 -23.71 9.29 -17.82
CA ALA A 795 -25.02 9.13 -18.42
C ALA A 795 -25.90 8.24 -17.53
N ARG A 796 -26.62 8.88 -16.60
CA ARG A 796 -27.50 8.20 -15.66
C ARG A 796 -28.73 7.56 -16.34
N THR A 797 -29.02 6.33 -15.95
CA THR A 797 -30.21 5.54 -16.29
C THR A 797 -30.71 4.85 -15.02
N ASP A 798 -31.97 5.09 -14.63
CA ASP A 798 -32.56 4.48 -13.42
C ASP A 798 -33.28 3.16 -13.77
N LEU A 799 -33.03 2.11 -12.99
CA LEU A 799 -33.54 0.76 -13.23
C LEU A 799 -34.37 0.30 -12.03
N SER A 800 -35.65 -0.03 -12.24
CA SER A 800 -36.52 -0.56 -11.19
C SER A 800 -36.12 -1.99 -10.79
N THR A 801 -36.05 -2.25 -9.48
CA THR A 801 -35.58 -3.52 -8.91
C THR A 801 -36.70 -4.24 -8.17
N GLY A 802 -36.37 -5.12 -7.23
CA GLY A 802 -37.28 -5.42 -6.12
C GLY A 802 -37.27 -4.27 -5.10
N GLN A 803 -38.10 -4.40 -4.07
CA GLN A 803 -38.23 -3.39 -3.03
C GLN A 803 -37.09 -3.41 -2.00
N GLY A 804 -36.62 -2.22 -1.63
CA GLY A 804 -35.52 -1.99 -0.69
C GLY A 804 -34.19 -2.61 -1.12
N PRO A 805 -33.60 -2.24 -2.27
CA PRO A 805 -32.27 -2.70 -2.67
C PRO A 805 -31.20 -2.12 -1.73
N MET A 806 -30.46 -2.98 -1.01
CA MET A 806 -29.47 -2.55 0.01
C MET A 806 -28.06 -3.15 -0.16
N ALA A 807 -27.86 -4.08 -1.08
CA ALA A 807 -26.53 -4.54 -1.48
C ALA A 807 -26.48 -4.77 -2.99
N LEU A 808 -25.30 -4.61 -3.58
CA LEU A 808 -25.09 -4.60 -5.03
C LEU A 808 -23.72 -5.18 -5.36
N VAL A 809 -23.66 -6.09 -6.34
CA VAL A 809 -22.42 -6.73 -6.81
C VAL A 809 -22.43 -6.87 -8.33
N THR A 810 -21.24 -6.86 -8.93
CA THR A 810 -20.99 -7.15 -10.35
C THR A 810 -20.52 -8.60 -10.53
N GLY A 811 -20.87 -9.23 -11.66
CA GLY A 811 -20.37 -10.57 -11.99
C GLY A 811 -20.73 -11.02 -13.39
N GLU A 812 -19.89 -11.87 -13.99
CA GLU A 812 -20.19 -12.50 -15.29
C GLU A 812 -21.11 -13.71 -15.09
N PHE A 813 -22.38 -13.44 -14.77
CA PHE A 813 -23.37 -14.49 -14.54
C PHE A 813 -23.82 -15.20 -15.83
N VAL A 814 -23.62 -14.55 -16.97
CA VAL A 814 -23.79 -15.13 -18.32
C VAL A 814 -22.44 -14.99 -19.03
N PRO A 815 -21.83 -16.08 -19.55
CA PRO A 815 -20.55 -15.99 -20.24
C PRO A 815 -20.59 -14.98 -21.39
N GLY A 816 -19.69 -14.00 -21.35
CA GLY A 816 -19.67 -12.89 -22.28
C GLY A 816 -20.58 -11.69 -21.93
N THR A 817 -21.18 -11.60 -20.74
CA THR A 817 -21.95 -10.43 -20.29
C THR A 817 -21.70 -10.08 -18.83
N LEU A 818 -21.15 -8.90 -18.55
CA LEU A 818 -21.08 -8.39 -17.18
C LEU A 818 -22.48 -7.96 -16.71
N SER A 819 -22.84 -8.35 -15.49
CA SER A 819 -24.20 -8.18 -14.95
C SER A 819 -24.16 -7.65 -13.52
N LEU A 820 -25.19 -6.89 -13.14
CA LEU A 820 -25.44 -6.45 -11.78
C LEU A 820 -26.38 -7.44 -11.07
N ALA A 821 -26.11 -7.73 -9.79
CA ALA A 821 -27.03 -8.43 -8.91
C ALA A 821 -27.25 -7.64 -7.62
N THR A 822 -28.51 -7.51 -7.18
CA THR A 822 -28.88 -6.73 -5.99
C THR A 822 -29.81 -7.47 -5.02
N ALA A 823 -29.56 -7.29 -3.72
CA ALA A 823 -30.35 -7.80 -2.62
C ALA A 823 -31.50 -6.85 -2.29
N ASN A 824 -32.72 -7.28 -2.59
CA ASN A 824 -33.94 -6.49 -2.38
C ASN A 824 -34.56 -6.95 -1.05
N PHE A 825 -34.19 -6.27 0.03
CA PHE A 825 -34.48 -6.65 1.41
C PHE A 825 -35.99 -6.80 1.66
N SER A 826 -36.77 -5.79 1.32
CA SER A 826 -38.20 -5.72 1.62
C SER A 826 -39.02 -6.73 0.81
N SER A 827 -38.59 -7.05 -0.41
CA SER A 827 -39.28 -7.98 -1.33
C SER A 827 -38.80 -9.43 -1.27
N ASN A 828 -37.76 -9.73 -0.47
CA ASN A 828 -37.23 -11.09 -0.24
C ASN A 828 -36.79 -11.78 -1.56
N ASN A 829 -36.01 -11.06 -2.37
CA ASN A 829 -35.41 -11.62 -3.58
C ASN A 829 -34.09 -10.94 -3.96
N LEU A 830 -33.27 -11.67 -4.70
CA LEU A 830 -32.25 -11.12 -5.57
C LEU A 830 -32.89 -10.62 -6.87
N SER A 831 -32.35 -9.56 -7.48
CA SER A 831 -32.62 -9.17 -8.88
C SER A 831 -31.31 -9.19 -9.65
N VAL A 832 -31.29 -9.84 -10.83
CA VAL A 832 -30.13 -9.94 -11.72
C VAL A 832 -30.44 -9.20 -13.02
N ILE A 833 -29.55 -8.30 -13.40
CA ILE A 833 -29.75 -7.25 -14.39
C ILE A 833 -28.56 -7.27 -15.35
N GLU A 834 -28.82 -7.53 -16.62
CA GLU A 834 -27.85 -7.32 -17.70
C GLU A 834 -27.85 -5.83 -18.06
N VAL A 835 -26.67 -5.23 -18.20
CA VAL A 835 -26.48 -3.88 -18.75
C VAL A 835 -25.94 -4.03 -20.17
N GLY A 836 -26.47 -3.25 -21.12
CA GLY A 836 -26.11 -3.34 -22.53
C GLY A 836 -25.63 -2.01 -23.11
N GLU A 837 -24.77 -2.10 -24.12
CA GLU A 837 -24.03 -1.02 -24.79
C GLU A 837 -24.85 0.28 -25.02
N GLU A 838 -26.07 0.18 -25.57
CA GLU A 838 -26.93 1.35 -25.85
C GLU A 838 -27.81 1.79 -24.66
N ARG A 839 -27.32 1.69 -23.42
CA ARG A 839 -28.07 1.95 -22.16
C ARG A 839 -29.29 1.05 -21.93
N SER A 840 -29.43 -0.01 -22.72
CA SER A 840 -30.52 -0.97 -22.60
C SER A 840 -30.21 -1.98 -21.51
N ALA A 841 -30.48 -1.62 -20.25
CA ALA A 841 -30.43 -2.58 -19.15
C ALA A 841 -31.76 -3.31 -18.97
N ARG A 842 -31.69 -4.61 -18.63
CA ARG A 842 -32.86 -5.49 -18.51
C ARG A 842 -32.76 -6.30 -17.23
N ASN A 843 -33.78 -6.22 -16.37
CA ASN A 843 -33.98 -7.20 -15.31
C ASN A 843 -34.28 -8.56 -15.96
N VAL A 844 -33.30 -9.47 -15.90
CA VAL A 844 -33.35 -10.77 -16.57
C VAL A 844 -33.95 -11.81 -15.64
N ARG A 845 -33.74 -11.68 -14.32
CA ARG A 845 -34.24 -12.63 -13.33
C ARG A 845 -34.46 -12.02 -11.96
N SER A 846 -35.59 -12.37 -11.34
CA SER A 846 -35.77 -12.32 -9.88
C SER A 846 -35.57 -13.72 -9.30
N VAL A 847 -34.75 -13.85 -8.26
CA VAL A 847 -34.51 -15.12 -7.55
C VAL A 847 -34.96 -14.96 -6.10
N ARG A 848 -36.01 -15.68 -5.71
CA ARG A 848 -36.60 -15.56 -4.36
C ARG A 848 -35.66 -16.12 -3.29
N THR A 849 -35.35 -15.32 -2.29
CA THR A 849 -34.57 -15.75 -1.12
C THR A 849 -35.50 -16.34 -0.06
N LEU A 850 -34.93 -17.09 0.90
CA LEU A 850 -35.67 -17.75 1.98
C LEU A 850 -35.64 -16.94 3.31
N ALA A 851 -35.08 -15.73 3.26
CA ALA A 851 -34.95 -14.70 4.30
C ALA A 851 -34.77 -13.33 3.61
N ASN A 852 -34.89 -12.23 4.34
CA ASN A 852 -34.65 -10.87 3.82
C ASN A 852 -33.15 -10.71 3.52
N PRO A 853 -32.70 -10.57 2.26
CA PRO A 853 -31.27 -10.54 1.95
C PRO A 853 -30.65 -9.19 2.34
N THR A 854 -29.51 -9.23 3.03
CA THR A 854 -28.83 -8.04 3.56
C THR A 854 -27.50 -7.75 2.88
N SER A 855 -26.77 -8.78 2.44
CA SER A 855 -25.47 -8.64 1.81
C SER A 855 -25.26 -9.73 0.74
N LEU A 856 -24.40 -9.43 -0.24
CA LEU A 856 -24.07 -10.26 -1.39
C LEU A 856 -22.56 -10.31 -1.60
N THR A 857 -22.07 -11.45 -2.07
CA THR A 857 -20.70 -11.59 -2.57
C THR A 857 -20.67 -12.64 -3.69
N VAL A 858 -19.66 -12.58 -4.55
CA VAL A 858 -19.58 -13.34 -5.80
C VAL A 858 -18.29 -14.16 -5.84
N GLY A 859 -18.35 -15.40 -6.32
CA GLY A 859 -17.20 -16.29 -6.34
C GLY A 859 -17.53 -17.65 -6.93
N ASP A 860 -16.53 -18.51 -7.15
CA ASP A 860 -16.75 -19.91 -7.54
C ASP A 860 -16.82 -20.77 -6.26
N PHE A 861 -18.03 -21.10 -5.81
CA PHE A 861 -18.22 -21.79 -4.52
C PHE A 861 -18.33 -23.31 -4.67
N ASN A 862 -18.42 -23.82 -5.89
CA ASN A 862 -18.55 -25.25 -6.23
C ASN A 862 -17.39 -25.81 -7.07
N ALA A 863 -16.41 -24.97 -7.43
CA ALA A 863 -15.26 -25.26 -8.29
C ALA A 863 -15.63 -25.71 -9.73
N ASP A 864 -16.73 -25.21 -10.30
CA ASP A 864 -17.15 -25.51 -11.68
C ASP A 864 -16.69 -24.48 -12.74
N GLY A 865 -16.03 -23.40 -12.31
CA GLY A 865 -15.47 -22.35 -13.16
C GLY A 865 -16.43 -21.21 -13.49
N ARG A 866 -17.53 -21.06 -12.73
CA ARG A 866 -18.54 -19.99 -12.91
C ARG A 866 -18.61 -19.09 -11.70
N VAL A 867 -19.12 -17.88 -11.91
CA VAL A 867 -19.41 -16.92 -10.83
C VAL A 867 -20.79 -17.24 -10.25
N ASP A 868 -20.80 -17.79 -9.04
CA ASP A 868 -21.95 -17.97 -8.16
C ASP A 868 -22.20 -16.70 -7.32
N ILE A 869 -23.30 -16.68 -6.54
CA ILE A 869 -23.60 -15.61 -5.58
C ILE A 869 -23.87 -16.21 -4.19
N ALA A 870 -23.12 -15.80 -3.18
CA ALA A 870 -23.43 -16.08 -1.78
C ALA A 870 -24.24 -14.91 -1.18
N VAL A 871 -25.25 -15.26 -0.37
CA VAL A 871 -26.26 -14.34 0.15
C VAL A 871 -26.44 -14.58 1.65
N VAL A 872 -26.34 -13.52 2.45
CA VAL A 872 -26.68 -13.56 3.88
C VAL A 872 -28.03 -12.87 4.11
N GLY A 873 -28.90 -13.55 4.86
CA GLY A 873 -30.27 -13.12 5.10
C GLY A 873 -30.61 -12.95 6.59
N SER A 874 -31.39 -11.90 6.86
CA SER A 874 -31.89 -11.53 8.19
C SER A 874 -33.22 -12.25 8.52
N PRO A 875 -33.43 -12.71 9.78
CA PRO A 875 -32.47 -12.74 10.87
C PRO A 875 -31.39 -13.82 10.66
N PHE A 876 -30.22 -13.65 11.29
CA PHE A 876 -29.00 -14.48 11.09
C PHE A 876 -29.23 -15.98 11.33
N ALA A 877 -29.71 -16.66 10.29
CA ALA A 877 -29.99 -18.10 10.31
C ALA A 877 -29.82 -18.77 8.93
N GLN A 878 -29.57 -17.99 7.87
CA GLN A 878 -29.50 -18.47 6.49
C GLN A 878 -28.43 -17.74 5.69
N LEU A 879 -27.24 -18.34 5.68
CA LEU A 879 -26.35 -18.25 4.52
C LEU A 879 -26.96 -19.12 3.40
N LEU A 880 -26.99 -18.58 2.18
CA LEU A 880 -27.54 -19.24 0.99
C LEU A 880 -26.58 -19.05 -0.17
N THR A 881 -26.43 -20.06 -1.02
CA THR A 881 -25.59 -19.97 -2.23
C THR A 881 -26.46 -20.17 -3.46
N LEU A 882 -26.33 -19.29 -4.44
CA LEU A 882 -26.98 -19.36 -5.73
C LEU A 882 -25.94 -19.84 -6.75
N LEU A 883 -25.94 -21.15 -7.01
CA LEU A 883 -25.01 -21.78 -7.94
C LEU A 883 -25.43 -21.48 -9.39
N ASN A 884 -24.53 -20.93 -10.18
CA ASN A 884 -24.82 -20.41 -11.50
C ASN A 884 -24.69 -21.49 -12.59
N ALA A 885 -25.74 -21.75 -13.37
CA ALA A 885 -25.66 -22.69 -14.49
C ALA A 885 -25.01 -22.09 -15.75
N GLY A 886 -24.60 -20.82 -15.74
CA GLY A 886 -23.97 -20.10 -16.85
C GLY A 886 -24.89 -19.80 -18.03
N ASP A 887 -26.20 -19.81 -17.80
CA ASP A 887 -27.25 -19.33 -18.71
C ASP A 887 -28.12 -18.25 -18.03
N GLY A 888 -27.60 -17.62 -16.96
CA GLY A 888 -28.35 -16.73 -16.10
C GLY A 888 -29.42 -17.45 -15.25
N THR A 889 -29.41 -18.79 -15.17
CA THR A 889 -30.19 -19.55 -14.18
C THR A 889 -29.33 -19.90 -12.97
N PHE A 890 -29.97 -19.91 -11.79
CA PHE A 890 -29.32 -20.19 -10.51
C PHE A 890 -30.03 -21.33 -9.78
N VAL A 891 -29.25 -22.20 -9.13
CA VAL A 891 -29.71 -23.30 -8.28
C VAL A 891 -29.41 -22.96 -6.82
N LEU A 892 -30.45 -22.89 -5.99
CA LEU A 892 -30.32 -22.55 -4.58
C LEU A 892 -29.74 -23.73 -3.76
N LYS A 893 -28.61 -23.49 -3.09
CA LYS A 893 -28.06 -24.27 -1.98
C LYS A 893 -28.26 -23.54 -0.64
N ARG A 894 -28.19 -24.31 0.45
CA ARG A 894 -28.18 -23.92 1.86
C ARG A 894 -27.29 -24.93 2.60
#